data_AF-A0A7J6CPK3-F1
#
_entry.id   AF-A0A7J6CPK3-F1
#
_cell.length_a   1.000
_cell.length_b   1.000
_cell.length_c   1.000
_cell.angle_alpha   90.00
_cell.angle_beta   90.00
_cell.angle_gamma   90.00
#
_symmetry.space_group_name_H-M   'P 1'
#
loop_
_entity.id
_entity.type
_entity.pdbx_description
1 polymer ?
#
loop_
_entity_poly.entity_id
_entity_poly.type
_entity_poly.pdbx_seq_one_letter_code
_entity_poly.pdbx_strand_id
1 'polypeptide(L)'
;MPGIDKLPIEETLEDSPQTRSLLGVFEEDTAAISSYFSQLFKAMQRIYDAQNELSAATHLTSKLLKDYEKQRFPLGGDDEVMSSTLQQFSKVIDELSSCHAVLSTQLADAMMFPITQFQERDLREIVILKEVFQISSDDHDAAINRYSRLSKRKENEKVKNEVMEDVYTSRKKQHETIMHYFASLNMLQYKKKIALLEPLLGYMQAQISFFKLGSENLTQQWEEFLTNIGTSVQNVRREMDSDAEATDQAIQDLKAASDPLYMPDPDPNKIPVNRNLTRKAGYLNTRNKTGLVSFTWERQYFFTQGGNLMSQSRGDVAGGLVMDIDNCSVMAVDCEDRRFCFQITAFDGKKAVILQAESRKDCEEWIATINNISKRIYLSENPEEIAARVNQSALEAVTPSPSFQQRHESFRPSTQGRPKTGRSGSQCSAGSESPALSSLSLDSLVAPDTPIQFDIISPVSEEHTSQAKSGAQGRTNPFGESGGSKSEESEDSILHQLFIVRFLGSMEVKATESTDVIYETMRQILAARAIHNIFRMTESHLLVTCECLKLIDPQTQVTRLRFPLSSVALCASHQENKRLFGFVLKTAGGRVDGRPVTVCYVFESNNDGEKICDSVGLAKQIALHSERDRKATQKRRELDKAKEKQQEQLDKQKQIEKDLEEQSRLIAASSRPGQPAADGQFLVLSNSQSEDSDAGEEGQKKGESEA
;
A
#
# COMPACT_ATOMS: atom_id res chain seq x y z
N MET A 1 59.33 -12.85 -1.94
CA MET A 1 58.90 -12.34 -3.27
C MET A 1 60.14 -11.82 -3.98
N PRO A 2 60.19 -11.82 -5.33
CA PRO A 2 61.16 -11.00 -6.05
C PRO A 2 61.01 -9.51 -5.66
N GLY A 3 62.05 -8.72 -5.92
CA GLY A 3 62.03 -7.28 -5.69
C GLY A 3 60.90 -6.60 -6.47
N ILE A 4 60.53 -5.39 -6.03
CA ILE A 4 59.68 -4.51 -6.82
C ILE A 4 60.59 -3.65 -7.68
N ASP A 5 60.38 -3.71 -9.00
CA ASP A 5 61.09 -2.90 -9.97
C ASP A 5 60.84 -1.41 -9.71
N LYS A 6 61.88 -0.59 -9.90
CA LYS A 6 61.82 0.86 -9.65
C LYS A 6 62.57 1.64 -10.71
N LEU A 7 62.01 2.79 -11.07
CA LEU A 7 62.69 3.86 -11.78
C LEU A 7 63.65 4.60 -10.83
N PRO A 8 64.91 4.83 -11.22
CA PRO A 8 65.87 5.60 -10.43
C PRO A 8 65.52 7.09 -10.49
N ILE A 9 65.22 7.69 -9.33
CA ILE A 9 64.84 9.12 -9.25
C ILE A 9 66.10 9.99 -9.43
N GLU A 10 67.26 9.46 -9.05
CA GLU A 10 68.57 10.10 -9.09
C GLU A 10 69.05 10.41 -10.52
N GLU A 11 68.59 9.65 -11.53
CA GLU A 11 68.95 9.82 -12.95
C GLU A 11 68.09 10.88 -13.67
N THR A 12 67.01 11.36 -13.03
CA THR A 12 66.01 12.22 -13.69
C THR A 12 66.52 13.58 -14.16
N LEU A 13 67.59 14.12 -13.56
CA LEU A 13 68.21 15.38 -13.98
C LEU A 13 69.14 15.24 -15.21
N GLU A 14 69.68 14.03 -15.43
CA GLU A 14 70.48 13.70 -16.60
C GLU A 14 69.58 13.46 -17.82
N ASP A 15 68.36 12.96 -17.60
CA ASP A 15 67.32 12.75 -18.61
C ASP A 15 67.81 11.89 -19.80
N SER A 16 68.60 10.85 -19.50
CA SER A 16 69.28 10.07 -20.52
C SER A 16 68.30 9.27 -21.39
N PRO A 17 68.64 8.98 -22.67
CA PRO A 17 67.82 8.12 -23.53
C PRO A 17 67.55 6.73 -22.92
N GLN A 18 68.47 6.22 -22.10
CA GLN A 18 68.32 4.98 -21.34
C GLN A 18 67.25 5.12 -20.24
N THR A 19 67.28 6.22 -19.48
CA THR A 19 66.27 6.57 -18.46
C THR A 19 64.88 6.72 -19.08
N ARG A 20 64.79 7.42 -20.22
CA ARG A 20 63.56 7.55 -21.04
C ARG A 20 63.07 6.21 -21.59
N SER A 21 63.97 5.33 -22.03
CA SER A 21 63.62 3.99 -22.50
C SER A 21 63.07 3.11 -21.36
N LEU A 22 63.63 3.21 -20.15
CA LEU A 22 63.12 2.50 -18.99
C LEU A 22 61.76 3.04 -18.53
N LEU A 23 61.57 4.37 -18.56
CA LEU A 23 60.27 5.00 -18.35
C LEU A 23 59.22 4.42 -19.31
N GLY A 24 59.54 4.31 -20.60
CA GLY A 24 58.64 3.72 -21.60
C GLY A 24 58.12 2.31 -21.21
N VAL A 25 58.99 1.46 -20.64
CA VAL A 25 58.58 0.13 -20.13
C VAL A 25 57.58 0.24 -18.97
N PHE A 26 57.75 1.21 -18.07
CA PHE A 26 56.79 1.46 -16.98
C PHE A 26 55.47 2.05 -17.50
N GLU A 27 55.50 2.83 -18.58
CA GLU A 27 54.29 3.32 -19.25
C GLU A 27 53.53 2.19 -19.95
N GLU A 28 54.23 1.24 -20.59
CA GLU A 28 53.65 0.04 -21.19
C GLU A 28 53.01 -0.89 -20.14
N ASP A 29 53.69 -1.16 -19.01
CA ASP A 29 53.13 -1.88 -17.85
C ASP A 29 51.87 -1.17 -17.33
N THR A 30 51.92 0.16 -17.19
CA THR A 30 50.78 0.99 -16.75
C THR A 30 49.58 0.87 -17.71
N ALA A 31 49.81 0.90 -19.03
CA ALA A 31 48.75 0.74 -20.02
C ALA A 31 48.13 -0.66 -19.97
N ALA A 32 48.96 -1.71 -19.82
CA ALA A 32 48.49 -3.08 -19.65
C ALA A 32 47.67 -3.27 -18.36
N ILE A 33 48.15 -2.71 -17.24
CA ILE A 33 47.43 -2.67 -15.95
C ILE A 33 46.07 -2.00 -16.12
N SER A 34 46.02 -0.80 -16.71
CA SER A 34 44.78 -0.05 -16.90
C SER A 34 43.74 -0.84 -17.72
N SER A 35 44.17 -1.48 -18.81
CA SER A 35 43.33 -2.36 -19.63
C SER A 35 42.82 -3.59 -18.88
N TYR A 36 43.69 -4.23 -18.08
CA TYR A 36 43.32 -5.39 -17.26
C TYR A 36 42.32 -5.03 -16.15
N PHE A 37 42.61 -3.99 -15.37
CA PHE A 37 41.71 -3.53 -14.31
C PHE A 37 40.37 -3.04 -14.85
N SER A 38 40.34 -2.43 -16.05
CA SER A 38 39.10 -2.06 -16.75
C SER A 38 38.20 -3.27 -17.05
N GLN A 39 38.79 -4.44 -17.32
CA GLN A 39 38.05 -5.69 -17.54
C GLN A 39 37.62 -6.33 -16.21
N LEU A 40 38.51 -6.34 -15.21
CA LEU A 40 38.22 -6.87 -13.87
C LEU A 40 37.08 -6.10 -13.19
N PHE A 41 37.09 -4.77 -13.27
CA PHE A 41 36.00 -3.91 -12.79
C PHE A 41 34.66 -4.26 -13.44
N LYS A 42 34.61 -4.41 -14.77
CA LYS A 42 33.38 -4.80 -15.48
C LYS A 42 32.87 -6.19 -15.06
N ALA A 43 33.76 -7.11 -14.70
CA ALA A 43 33.38 -8.42 -14.17
C ALA A 43 32.81 -8.31 -12.74
N MET A 44 33.48 -7.55 -11.86
CA MET A 44 33.03 -7.32 -10.48
C MET A 44 31.71 -6.54 -10.41
N GLN A 45 31.56 -5.50 -11.25
CA GLN A 45 30.31 -4.73 -11.38
C GLN A 45 29.14 -5.65 -11.74
N ARG A 46 29.30 -6.54 -12.73
CA ARG A 46 28.25 -7.51 -13.11
C ARG A 46 27.88 -8.48 -11.98
N ILE A 47 28.82 -8.84 -11.11
CA ILE A 47 28.54 -9.67 -9.93
C ILE A 47 27.71 -8.87 -8.92
N TYR A 48 28.11 -7.62 -8.65
CA TYR A 48 27.38 -6.72 -7.75
C TYR A 48 25.96 -6.42 -8.26
N ASP A 49 25.80 -6.06 -9.53
CA ASP A 49 24.51 -5.74 -10.15
C ASP A 49 23.55 -6.95 -10.07
N ALA A 50 24.05 -8.16 -10.41
CA ALA A 50 23.25 -9.38 -10.34
C ALA A 50 22.85 -9.75 -8.90
N GLN A 51 23.72 -9.48 -7.93
CA GLN A 51 23.43 -9.71 -6.51
C GLN A 51 22.39 -8.72 -5.96
N ASN A 52 22.44 -7.46 -6.41
CA ASN A 52 21.45 -6.45 -6.07
C ASN A 52 20.07 -6.77 -6.69
N GLU A 53 20.04 -7.18 -7.97
CA GLU A 53 18.81 -7.62 -8.65
C GLU A 53 18.19 -8.86 -7.99
N LEU A 54 19.02 -9.84 -7.59
CA LEU A 54 18.57 -11.02 -6.85
C LEU A 54 17.92 -10.62 -5.51
N SER A 55 18.48 -9.65 -4.79
CA SER A 55 17.85 -9.11 -3.58
C SER A 55 16.48 -8.50 -3.88
N ALA A 56 16.37 -7.65 -4.91
CA ALA A 56 15.12 -6.99 -5.27
C ALA A 56 14.03 -7.98 -5.71
N ALA A 57 14.37 -8.96 -6.56
CA ALA A 57 13.45 -9.99 -7.03
C ALA A 57 12.97 -10.91 -5.88
N THR A 58 13.86 -11.24 -4.93
CA THR A 58 13.51 -12.04 -3.76
C THR A 58 12.55 -11.28 -2.83
N HIS A 59 12.82 -10.00 -2.54
CA HIS A 59 11.90 -9.17 -1.76
C HIS A 59 10.52 -9.03 -2.43
N LEU A 60 10.49 -8.79 -3.75
CA LEU A 60 9.25 -8.69 -4.52
C LEU A 60 8.45 -10.00 -4.44
N THR A 61 9.12 -11.15 -4.51
CA THR A 61 8.49 -12.47 -4.35
C THR A 61 7.88 -12.62 -2.96
N SER A 62 8.61 -12.26 -1.89
CA SER A 62 8.06 -12.25 -0.53
C SER A 62 6.81 -11.37 -0.43
N LYS A 63 6.88 -10.14 -0.97
CA LYS A 63 5.76 -9.19 -0.97
C LYS A 63 4.52 -9.73 -1.68
N LEU A 64 4.66 -10.30 -2.88
CA LEU A 64 3.53 -10.84 -3.64
C LEU A 64 2.82 -11.98 -2.88
N LEU A 65 3.56 -12.79 -2.13
CA LEU A 65 2.98 -13.81 -1.25
C LEU A 65 2.19 -13.20 -0.07
N LYS A 66 2.64 -12.07 0.53
CA LYS A 66 1.87 -11.32 1.55
C LYS A 66 0.63 -10.64 0.97
N ASP A 67 0.67 -10.29 -0.31
CA ASP A 67 -0.42 -9.59 -1.01
C ASP A 67 -1.49 -10.56 -1.57
N TYR A 68 -1.26 -11.88 -1.53
CA TYR A 68 -2.23 -12.90 -1.96
C TYR A 68 -3.52 -12.88 -1.14
N GLU A 69 -3.41 -12.85 0.20
CA GLU A 69 -4.54 -12.77 1.14
C GLU A 69 -5.38 -11.49 0.98
N LYS A 70 -4.81 -10.45 0.36
CA LYS A 70 -5.50 -9.19 0.07
C LYS A 70 -6.27 -9.21 -1.25
N GLN A 71 -6.07 -10.23 -2.08
CA GLN A 71 -6.79 -10.38 -3.35
C GLN A 71 -8.21 -10.91 -3.09
N ARG A 72 -9.21 -10.22 -3.63
CA ARG A 72 -10.61 -10.67 -3.55
C ARG A 72 -10.90 -11.69 -4.64
N PHE A 73 -10.59 -12.96 -4.37
CA PHE A 73 -11.01 -14.08 -5.22
C PHE A 73 -12.51 -14.34 -5.03
N PRO A 74 -13.36 -14.28 -6.08
CA PRO A 74 -14.81 -14.49 -5.93
C PRO A 74 -15.23 -15.89 -5.45
N LEU A 75 -14.30 -16.86 -5.52
CA LEU A 75 -14.45 -18.24 -5.05
C LEU A 75 -13.46 -18.56 -3.91
N GLY A 76 -12.72 -17.57 -3.41
CA GLY A 76 -11.86 -17.74 -2.25
C GLY A 76 -12.73 -17.87 -1.00
N GLY A 77 -12.73 -19.06 -0.39
CA GLY A 77 -13.13 -19.20 1.00
C GLY A 77 -12.00 -18.73 1.93
N ASP A 78 -12.29 -18.69 3.23
CA ASP A 78 -11.30 -18.47 4.28
C ASP A 78 -10.40 -19.71 4.44
N ASP A 79 -9.53 -19.96 3.44
CA ASP A 79 -8.53 -21.02 3.48
C ASP A 79 -7.35 -20.59 4.35
N GLU A 80 -7.55 -20.70 5.67
CA GLU A 80 -6.54 -20.44 6.70
C GLU A 80 -5.26 -21.27 6.48
N VAL A 81 -5.37 -22.46 5.88
CA VAL A 81 -4.23 -23.36 5.61
C VAL A 81 -3.37 -22.82 4.47
N MET A 82 -4.00 -22.39 3.36
CA MET A 82 -3.29 -21.74 2.27
C MET A 82 -2.70 -20.39 2.69
N SER A 83 -3.47 -19.55 3.39
CA SER A 83 -2.97 -18.25 3.87
C SER A 83 -1.76 -18.40 4.79
N SER A 84 -1.87 -19.23 5.84
CA SER A 84 -0.76 -19.48 6.76
C SER A 84 0.47 -20.13 6.10
N THR A 85 0.26 -21.00 5.11
CA THR A 85 1.34 -21.58 4.29
C THR A 85 2.09 -20.51 3.51
N LEU A 86 1.36 -19.63 2.80
CA LEU A 86 1.96 -18.55 2.00
C LEU A 86 2.64 -17.49 2.88
N GLN A 87 2.10 -17.19 4.07
CA GLN A 87 2.76 -16.32 5.05
C GLN A 87 4.09 -16.92 5.55
N GLN A 88 4.17 -18.24 5.78
CA GLN A 88 5.42 -18.91 6.17
C GLN A 88 6.48 -18.88 5.05
N PHE A 89 6.11 -19.19 3.80
CA PHE A 89 7.00 -19.01 2.65
C PHE A 89 7.48 -17.56 2.50
N SER A 90 6.54 -16.61 2.60
CA SER A 90 6.84 -15.19 2.49
C SER A 90 7.88 -14.73 3.52
N LYS A 91 7.76 -15.18 4.78
CA LYS A 91 8.70 -14.85 5.85
C LYS A 91 10.12 -15.31 5.53
N VAL A 92 10.31 -16.59 5.19
CA VAL A 92 11.65 -17.15 4.89
C VAL A 92 12.26 -16.50 3.64
N ILE A 93 11.45 -16.18 2.64
CA ILE A 93 11.91 -15.45 1.44
C ILE A 93 12.34 -14.01 1.78
N ASP A 94 11.69 -13.34 2.74
CA ASP A 94 12.11 -12.01 3.22
C ASP A 94 13.43 -12.06 4.01
N GLU A 95 13.64 -13.12 4.80
CA GLU A 95 14.90 -13.39 5.49
C GLU A 95 16.04 -13.66 4.49
N LEU A 96 15.82 -14.47 3.46
CA LEU A 96 16.77 -14.68 2.36
C LEU A 96 17.05 -13.39 1.56
N SER A 97 16.01 -12.59 1.30
CA SER A 97 16.18 -11.26 0.71
C SER A 97 17.07 -10.36 1.56
N SER A 98 16.94 -10.44 2.88
CA SER A 98 17.77 -9.68 3.83
C SER A 98 19.23 -10.14 3.78
N CYS A 99 19.49 -11.45 3.66
CA CYS A 99 20.84 -11.98 3.42
C CYS A 99 21.45 -11.44 2.12
N HIS A 100 20.67 -11.40 1.03
CA HIS A 100 21.10 -10.87 -0.27
C HIS A 100 21.37 -9.36 -0.23
N ALA A 101 20.57 -8.57 0.51
CA ALA A 101 20.80 -7.15 0.71
C ALA A 101 22.11 -6.90 1.48
N VAL A 102 22.34 -7.63 2.57
CA VAL A 102 23.58 -7.56 3.36
C VAL A 102 24.82 -7.94 2.53
N LEU A 103 24.72 -8.97 1.70
CA LEU A 103 25.79 -9.32 0.76
C LEU A 103 26.03 -8.20 -0.26
N SER A 104 24.97 -7.61 -0.82
CA SER A 104 25.09 -6.49 -1.79
C SER A 104 25.86 -5.31 -1.19
N THR A 105 25.55 -4.89 0.04
CA THR A 105 26.29 -3.83 0.75
C THR A 105 27.76 -4.19 0.95
N GLN A 106 28.07 -5.41 1.41
CA GLN A 106 29.46 -5.84 1.58
C GLN A 106 30.23 -5.90 0.25
N LEU A 107 29.57 -6.27 -0.85
CA LEU A 107 30.18 -6.22 -2.19
C LEU A 107 30.41 -4.77 -2.67
N ALA A 108 29.52 -3.83 -2.36
CA ALA A 108 29.75 -2.41 -2.66
C ALA A 108 31.01 -1.90 -1.92
N ASP A 109 31.07 -2.11 -0.61
CA ASP A 109 32.08 -1.51 0.26
C ASP A 109 33.45 -2.21 0.17
N ALA A 110 33.48 -3.54 0.09
CA ALA A 110 34.72 -4.33 0.19
C ALA A 110 35.23 -4.87 -1.15
N MET A 111 34.40 -4.93 -2.19
CA MET A 111 34.83 -5.33 -3.55
C MET A 111 34.84 -4.16 -4.52
N MET A 112 33.72 -3.44 -4.67
CA MET A 112 33.58 -2.39 -5.70
C MET A 112 34.35 -1.12 -5.35
N PHE A 113 34.21 -0.60 -4.12
CA PHE A 113 34.84 0.67 -3.73
C PHE A 113 36.37 0.69 -3.92
N PRO A 114 37.16 -0.32 -3.51
CA PRO A 114 38.62 -0.30 -3.68
C PRO A 114 39.04 -0.34 -5.16
N ILE A 115 38.36 -1.12 -6.02
CA ILE A 115 38.70 -1.19 -7.46
C ILE A 115 38.28 0.08 -8.22
N THR A 116 37.13 0.68 -7.86
CA THR A 116 36.72 2.00 -8.38
C THR A 116 37.75 3.06 -7.99
N GLN A 117 38.17 3.08 -6.72
CA GLN A 117 39.16 4.03 -6.23
C GLN A 117 40.50 3.90 -6.97
N PHE A 118 40.97 2.68 -7.24
CA PHE A 118 42.19 2.46 -8.01
C PHE A 118 42.08 3.01 -9.45
N GLN A 119 40.94 2.85 -10.12
CA GLN A 119 40.72 3.38 -11.47
C GLN A 119 40.58 4.91 -11.49
N GLU A 120 39.71 5.45 -10.66
CA GLU A 120 39.29 6.85 -10.76
C GLU A 120 40.24 7.83 -10.06
N ARG A 121 41.00 7.36 -9.06
CA ARG A 121 42.06 8.13 -8.41
C ARG A 121 43.43 7.72 -8.91
N ASP A 122 43.86 6.47 -8.64
CA ASP A 122 45.27 6.11 -8.73
C ASP A 122 45.78 6.01 -10.18
N LEU A 123 45.01 5.42 -11.10
CA LEU A 123 45.38 5.42 -12.52
C LEU A 123 45.20 6.81 -13.16
N ARG A 124 44.21 7.58 -12.72
CA ARG A 124 43.96 8.96 -13.21
C ARG A 124 45.10 9.91 -12.82
N GLU A 125 45.61 9.81 -11.59
CA GLU A 125 46.80 10.52 -11.10
C GLU A 125 48.01 10.28 -12.01
N ILE A 126 48.25 9.03 -12.41
CA ILE A 126 49.37 8.64 -13.29
C ILE A 126 49.23 9.24 -14.69
N VAL A 127 48.01 9.29 -15.26
CA VAL A 127 47.76 9.93 -16.56
C VAL A 127 48.02 11.45 -16.49
N ILE A 128 47.52 12.11 -15.44
CA ILE A 128 47.72 13.57 -15.25
C ILE A 128 49.21 13.88 -15.09
N LEU A 129 49.94 13.11 -14.28
CA LEU A 129 51.38 13.33 -14.10
C LEU A 129 52.17 13.11 -15.40
N LYS A 130 51.76 12.14 -16.24
CA LYS A 130 52.34 11.94 -17.57
C LYS A 130 52.15 13.17 -18.47
N GLU A 131 50.93 13.70 -18.54
CA GLU A 131 50.62 14.88 -19.36
C GLU A 131 51.39 16.12 -18.88
N VAL A 132 51.42 16.37 -17.57
CA VAL A 132 52.17 17.47 -16.95
C VAL A 132 53.67 17.37 -17.23
N PHE A 133 54.23 16.16 -17.13
CA PHE A 133 55.63 15.88 -17.49
C PHE A 133 55.89 16.11 -18.98
N GLN A 134 55.05 15.60 -19.88
CA GLN A 134 55.24 15.79 -21.33
C GLN A 134 55.25 17.27 -21.71
N ILE A 135 54.30 18.06 -21.18
CA ILE A 135 54.26 19.52 -21.41
C ILE A 135 55.55 20.19 -20.93
N SER A 136 56.05 19.83 -19.74
CA SER A 136 57.29 20.42 -19.22
C SER A 136 58.56 19.98 -19.98
N SER A 137 58.55 18.77 -20.56
CA SER A 137 59.61 18.28 -21.45
C SER A 137 59.61 19.07 -22.76
N ASP A 138 58.44 19.26 -23.37
CA ASP A 138 58.29 20.02 -24.61
C ASP A 138 58.62 21.52 -24.40
N ASP A 139 58.23 22.10 -23.26
CA ASP A 139 58.63 23.45 -22.81
C ASP A 139 60.17 23.57 -22.73
N HIS A 140 60.84 22.59 -22.13
CA HIS A 140 62.30 22.59 -21.99
C HIS A 140 63.01 22.42 -23.33
N ASP A 141 62.55 21.49 -24.18
CA ASP A 141 63.07 21.30 -25.53
C ASP A 141 62.93 22.59 -26.36
N ALA A 142 61.81 23.31 -26.23
CA ALA A 142 61.63 24.60 -26.88
C ALA A 142 62.61 25.68 -26.35
N ALA A 143 62.81 25.75 -25.04
CA ALA A 143 63.72 26.71 -24.41
C ALA A 143 65.19 26.46 -24.77
N ILE A 144 65.66 25.22 -24.66
CA ILE A 144 67.06 24.88 -24.98
C ILE A 144 67.36 25.05 -26.47
N ASN A 145 66.40 24.75 -27.36
CA ASN A 145 66.54 25.04 -28.79
C ASN A 145 66.61 26.54 -29.11
N ARG A 146 65.94 27.42 -28.34
CA ARG A 146 66.09 28.87 -28.47
C ARG A 146 67.46 29.33 -28.01
N TYR A 147 67.92 28.85 -26.85
CA TYR A 147 69.25 29.13 -26.31
C TYR A 147 70.37 28.71 -27.27
N SER A 148 70.30 27.51 -27.85
CA SER A 148 71.27 27.02 -28.84
C SER A 148 71.35 27.84 -30.14
N ARG A 149 70.35 28.69 -30.42
CA ARG A 149 70.32 29.57 -31.61
C ARG A 149 70.84 30.99 -31.35
N LEU A 150 71.31 31.30 -30.13
CA LEU A 150 71.88 32.60 -29.80
C LEU A 150 73.13 32.92 -30.65
N SER A 151 73.25 34.17 -31.10
CA SER A 151 74.31 34.58 -32.03
C SER A 151 75.64 34.82 -31.33
N LYS A 152 76.61 33.92 -31.56
CA LYS A 152 78.02 34.08 -31.12
C LYS A 152 78.73 35.33 -31.67
N ARG A 153 78.17 36.02 -32.69
CA ARG A 153 78.77 37.22 -33.32
C ARG A 153 78.15 38.54 -32.87
N LYS A 154 76.97 38.51 -32.24
CA LYS A 154 76.25 39.67 -31.73
C LYS A 154 75.54 39.26 -30.44
N GLU A 155 76.28 39.26 -29.33
CA GLU A 155 75.66 39.07 -28.02
C GLU A 155 74.85 40.31 -27.62
N ASN A 156 73.59 40.06 -27.26
CA ASN A 156 72.74 41.01 -26.56
C ASN A 156 72.51 40.42 -25.17
N GLU A 157 73.20 40.97 -24.16
CA GLU A 157 73.16 40.46 -22.79
C GLU A 157 71.75 40.40 -22.20
N LYS A 158 70.85 41.32 -22.57
CA LYS A 158 69.45 41.27 -22.12
C LYS A 158 68.74 40.01 -22.67
N VAL A 159 68.80 39.79 -23.98
CA VAL A 159 68.18 38.62 -24.64
C VAL A 159 68.83 37.30 -24.20
N LYS A 160 70.14 37.31 -23.96
CA LYS A 160 70.89 36.16 -23.44
C LYS A 160 70.43 35.77 -22.03
N ASN A 161 70.24 36.75 -21.14
CA ASN A 161 69.77 36.51 -19.78
C ASN A 161 68.29 36.07 -19.75
N GLU A 162 67.43 36.68 -20.57
CA GLU A 162 66.03 36.25 -20.74
C GLU A 162 65.94 34.78 -21.18
N VAL A 163 66.68 34.39 -22.22
CA VAL A 163 66.66 33.00 -22.72
C VAL A 163 67.38 32.01 -21.78
N MET A 164 68.34 32.48 -20.96
CA MET A 164 68.96 31.66 -19.91
C MET A 164 67.98 31.37 -18.76
N GLU A 165 67.16 32.35 -18.36
CA GLU A 165 66.12 32.19 -17.35
C GLU A 165 64.98 31.27 -17.85
N ASP A 166 64.58 31.39 -19.12
CA ASP A 166 63.64 30.45 -19.77
C ASP A 166 64.16 29.00 -19.70
N VAL A 167 65.46 28.77 -19.94
CA VAL A 167 66.09 27.44 -19.83
C VAL A 167 66.16 26.97 -18.37
N TYR A 168 66.50 27.85 -17.42
CA TYR A 168 66.57 27.51 -16.00
C TYR A 168 65.20 27.08 -15.46
N THR A 169 64.17 27.90 -15.71
CA THR A 169 62.80 27.67 -15.22
C THR A 169 62.16 26.44 -15.86
N SER A 170 62.27 26.27 -17.19
CA SER A 170 61.77 25.08 -17.88
C SER A 170 62.47 23.79 -17.43
N ARG A 171 63.81 23.79 -17.31
CA ARG A 171 64.56 22.61 -16.86
C ARG A 171 64.22 22.23 -15.42
N LYS A 172 64.07 23.22 -14.53
CA LYS A 172 63.66 22.99 -13.15
C LYS A 172 62.27 22.33 -13.11
N LYS A 173 61.29 22.89 -13.83
CA LYS A 173 59.93 22.35 -13.93
C LYS A 173 59.91 20.94 -14.53
N GLN A 174 60.70 20.69 -15.57
CA GLN A 174 60.86 19.35 -16.15
C GLN A 174 61.36 18.35 -15.10
N HIS A 175 62.46 18.68 -14.40
CA HIS A 175 63.05 17.84 -13.37
C HIS A 175 62.08 17.57 -12.20
N GLU A 176 61.35 18.58 -11.71
CA GLU A 176 60.35 18.41 -10.66
C GLU A 176 59.21 17.47 -11.09
N THR A 177 58.67 17.64 -12.30
CA THR A 177 57.55 16.82 -12.79
C THR A 177 57.94 15.38 -13.11
N ILE A 178 59.13 15.13 -13.70
CA ILE A 178 59.61 13.75 -13.93
C ILE A 178 59.89 13.03 -12.61
N MET A 179 60.43 13.70 -11.58
CA MET A 179 60.63 13.11 -10.25
C MET A 179 59.30 12.68 -9.63
N HIS A 180 58.28 13.54 -9.69
CA HIS A 180 56.93 13.19 -9.22
C HIS A 180 56.32 12.04 -10.04
N TYR A 181 56.51 12.03 -11.37
CA TYR A 181 56.01 10.97 -12.22
C TYR A 181 56.68 9.61 -11.92
N PHE A 182 58.01 9.59 -11.75
CA PHE A 182 58.79 8.42 -11.35
C PHE A 182 58.36 7.91 -9.97
N ALA A 183 58.19 8.80 -8.99
CA ALA A 183 57.74 8.45 -7.65
C ALA A 183 56.35 7.79 -7.67
N SER A 184 55.41 8.33 -8.45
CA SER A 184 54.06 7.78 -8.57
C SER A 184 54.03 6.45 -9.34
N LEU A 185 54.82 6.29 -10.41
CA LEU A 185 55.00 5.00 -11.10
C LEU A 185 55.63 3.93 -10.18
N ASN A 186 56.62 4.31 -9.37
CA ASN A 186 57.20 3.44 -8.35
C ASN A 186 56.18 3.03 -7.29
N MET A 187 55.31 3.94 -6.85
CA MET A 187 54.22 3.64 -5.93
C MET A 187 53.13 2.76 -6.57
N LEU A 188 52.86 2.93 -7.87
CA LEU A 188 51.90 2.13 -8.63
C LEU A 188 52.26 0.63 -8.61
N GLN A 189 53.55 0.28 -8.60
CA GLN A 189 54.02 -1.11 -8.48
C GLN A 189 53.59 -1.81 -7.15
N TYR A 190 53.33 -1.02 -6.10
CA TYR A 190 52.72 -1.49 -4.86
C TYR A 190 51.19 -1.44 -4.95
N LYS A 191 50.61 -0.30 -5.35
CA LYS A 191 49.15 -0.10 -5.48
C LYS A 191 48.50 -1.19 -6.36
N LYS A 192 49.12 -1.60 -7.48
CA LYS A 192 48.60 -2.65 -8.38
C LYS A 192 48.43 -4.03 -7.72
N LYS A 193 49.25 -4.34 -6.71
CA LYS A 193 49.12 -5.59 -5.93
C LYS A 193 48.00 -5.50 -4.92
N ILE A 194 47.86 -4.35 -4.24
CA ILE A 194 46.79 -4.09 -3.27
C ILE A 194 45.43 -4.10 -4.00
N ALA A 195 45.29 -3.31 -5.06
CA ALA A 195 44.07 -3.19 -5.85
C ALA A 195 43.59 -4.52 -6.48
N LEU A 196 44.49 -5.49 -6.69
CA LEU A 196 44.12 -6.83 -7.13
C LEU A 196 43.62 -7.71 -5.97
N LEU A 197 44.32 -7.68 -4.83
CA LEU A 197 44.09 -8.61 -3.72
C LEU A 197 42.95 -8.16 -2.78
N GLU A 198 42.80 -6.86 -2.56
CA GLU A 198 41.84 -6.29 -1.60
C GLU A 198 40.38 -6.51 -2.05
N PRO A 199 39.96 -6.22 -3.29
CA PRO A 199 38.62 -6.57 -3.77
C PRO A 199 38.29 -8.07 -3.71
N LEU A 200 39.28 -8.92 -3.99
CA LEU A 200 39.11 -10.38 -3.95
C LEU A 200 38.98 -10.89 -2.52
N LEU A 201 39.73 -10.32 -1.58
CA LEU A 201 39.60 -10.62 -0.15
C LEU A 201 38.23 -10.18 0.37
N GLY A 202 37.79 -8.96 0.05
CA GLY A 202 36.47 -8.45 0.41
C GLY A 202 35.33 -9.30 -0.14
N TYR A 203 35.39 -9.66 -1.43
CA TYR A 203 34.45 -10.59 -2.05
C TYR A 203 34.38 -11.94 -1.30
N MET A 204 35.53 -12.57 -1.02
CA MET A 204 35.54 -13.88 -0.36
C MET A 204 35.02 -13.81 1.08
N GLN A 205 35.31 -12.73 1.82
CA GLN A 205 34.78 -12.51 3.17
C GLN A 205 33.27 -12.27 3.16
N ALA A 206 32.77 -11.52 2.17
CA ALA A 206 31.35 -11.28 1.99
C ALA A 206 30.58 -12.58 1.66
N GLN A 207 31.13 -13.41 0.77
CA GLN A 207 30.57 -14.73 0.45
C GLN A 207 30.55 -15.67 1.67
N ILE A 208 31.65 -15.76 2.44
CA ILE A 208 31.69 -16.56 3.67
C ILE A 208 30.62 -16.11 4.67
N SER A 209 30.42 -14.80 4.81
CA SER A 209 29.42 -14.23 5.71
C SER A 209 27.99 -14.51 5.24
N PHE A 210 27.73 -14.39 3.93
CA PHE A 210 26.46 -14.73 3.31
C PHE A 210 26.08 -16.21 3.50
N PHE A 211 26.99 -17.15 3.21
CA PHE A 211 26.69 -18.58 3.36
C PHE A 211 26.44 -18.99 4.81
N LYS A 212 27.15 -18.39 5.78
CA LYS A 212 26.87 -18.61 7.21
C LYS A 212 25.47 -18.13 7.58
N LEU A 213 25.16 -16.86 7.29
CA LEU A 213 23.85 -16.26 7.59
C LEU A 213 22.70 -17.02 6.90
N GLY A 214 22.89 -17.45 5.66
CA GLY A 214 21.92 -18.28 4.94
C GLY A 214 21.72 -19.66 5.57
N SER A 215 22.79 -20.30 6.04
CA SER A 215 22.71 -21.61 6.73
C SER A 215 22.06 -21.53 8.12
N GLU A 216 22.13 -20.39 8.79
CA GLU A 216 21.46 -20.15 10.07
C GLU A 216 19.93 -19.98 9.90
N ASN A 217 19.49 -19.40 8.77
CA ASN A 217 18.06 -19.22 8.47
C ASN A 217 17.40 -20.48 7.88
N LEU A 218 18.14 -21.29 7.09
CA LEU A 218 17.64 -22.51 6.47
C LEU A 218 17.79 -23.73 7.39
N THR A 219 17.00 -23.76 8.47
CA THR A 219 17.06 -24.80 9.51
C THR A 219 16.31 -26.10 9.15
N GLN A 220 16.57 -27.18 9.90
CA GLN A 220 15.84 -28.45 9.79
C GLN A 220 14.31 -28.31 9.94
N GLN A 221 13.82 -27.32 10.71
CA GLN A 221 12.39 -27.04 10.82
C GLN A 221 11.77 -26.65 9.47
N TRP A 222 12.56 -26.01 8.59
CA TRP A 222 12.15 -25.67 7.23
C TRP A 222 12.07 -26.91 6.32
N GLU A 223 12.99 -27.87 6.48
CA GLU A 223 12.94 -29.15 5.75
C GLU A 223 11.69 -29.97 6.13
N GLU A 224 11.33 -29.99 7.41
CA GLU A 224 10.08 -30.59 7.91
C GLU A 224 8.84 -29.88 7.34
N PHE A 225 8.81 -28.54 7.34
CA PHE A 225 7.74 -27.76 6.72
C PHE A 225 7.59 -28.08 5.22
N LEU A 226 8.69 -28.05 4.45
CA LEU A 226 8.67 -28.37 3.02
C LEU A 226 8.18 -29.79 2.75
N THR A 227 8.51 -30.76 3.62
CA THR A 227 8.03 -32.15 3.54
C THR A 227 6.52 -32.23 3.78
N ASN A 228 6.00 -31.48 4.76
CA ASN A 228 4.57 -31.40 5.05
C ASN A 228 3.78 -30.76 3.89
N ILE A 229 4.28 -29.65 3.33
CA ILE A 229 3.67 -29.01 2.16
C ILE A 229 3.74 -29.93 0.92
N GLY A 230 4.86 -30.62 0.72
CA GLY A 230 4.99 -31.63 -0.34
C GLY A 230 3.93 -32.73 -0.22
N THR A 231 3.64 -33.19 0.99
CA THR A 231 2.58 -34.18 1.26
C THR A 231 1.18 -33.60 1.02
N SER A 232 0.93 -32.36 1.45
CA SER A 232 -0.34 -31.65 1.22
C SER A 232 -0.66 -31.53 -0.28
N VAL A 233 0.33 -31.09 -1.08
CA VAL A 233 0.21 -31.01 -2.55
C VAL A 233 -0.10 -32.36 -3.18
N GLN A 234 0.44 -33.47 -2.66
CA GLN A 234 0.13 -34.81 -3.16
C GLN A 234 -1.27 -35.29 -2.76
N ASN A 235 -1.84 -34.81 -1.65
CA ASN A 235 -3.22 -35.10 -1.27
C ASN A 235 -4.19 -34.34 -2.18
N VAL A 236 -3.98 -33.03 -2.39
CA VAL A 236 -4.79 -32.21 -3.33
C VAL A 236 -4.80 -32.79 -4.75
N ARG A 237 -3.66 -33.31 -5.23
CA ARG A 237 -3.60 -34.03 -6.52
C ARG A 237 -4.50 -35.26 -6.55
N ARG A 238 -4.44 -36.12 -5.52
CA ARG A 238 -5.30 -37.31 -5.44
C ARG A 238 -6.78 -36.98 -5.34
N GLU A 239 -7.14 -35.90 -4.63
CA GLU A 239 -8.51 -35.40 -4.56
C GLU A 239 -8.99 -34.89 -5.93
N MET A 240 -8.18 -34.09 -6.63
CA MET A 240 -8.46 -33.61 -7.98
C MET A 240 -8.62 -34.76 -8.99
N ASP A 241 -7.75 -35.77 -8.97
CA ASP A 241 -7.83 -36.93 -9.86
C ASP A 241 -9.12 -37.73 -9.59
N SER A 242 -9.46 -37.95 -8.31
CA SER A 242 -10.70 -38.63 -7.89
C SER A 242 -11.98 -37.86 -8.26
N ASP A 243 -11.96 -36.53 -8.18
CA ASP A 243 -13.09 -35.68 -8.56
C ASP A 243 -13.26 -35.60 -10.09
N ALA A 244 -12.15 -35.63 -10.84
CA ALA A 244 -12.17 -35.71 -12.30
C ALA A 244 -12.79 -37.02 -12.80
N GLU A 245 -12.40 -38.18 -12.23
CA GLU A 245 -13.02 -39.47 -12.56
C GLU A 245 -14.53 -39.50 -12.25
N ALA A 246 -14.93 -38.97 -11.08
CA ALA A 246 -16.34 -38.88 -10.70
C ALA A 246 -17.14 -37.94 -11.62
N THR A 247 -16.54 -36.81 -12.01
CA THR A 247 -17.12 -35.84 -12.94
C THR A 247 -17.29 -36.43 -14.35
N ASP A 248 -16.30 -37.15 -14.86
CA ASP A 248 -16.39 -37.81 -16.17
C ASP A 248 -17.48 -38.89 -16.22
N GLN A 249 -17.65 -39.67 -15.12
CA GLN A 249 -18.76 -40.62 -15.02
C GLN A 249 -20.11 -39.89 -14.98
N ALA A 250 -20.24 -38.83 -14.17
CA ALA A 250 -21.47 -38.03 -14.09
C ALA A 250 -21.83 -37.39 -15.45
N ILE A 251 -20.84 -36.95 -16.23
CA ILE A 251 -21.03 -36.44 -17.60
C ILE A 251 -21.56 -37.53 -18.53
N GLN A 252 -21.07 -38.77 -18.43
CA GLN A 252 -21.55 -39.89 -19.25
C GLN A 252 -22.99 -40.26 -18.90
N ASP A 253 -23.30 -40.37 -17.62
CA ASP A 253 -24.65 -40.71 -17.13
C ASP A 253 -25.67 -39.62 -17.51
N LEU A 254 -25.30 -38.35 -17.37
CA LEU A 254 -26.15 -37.21 -17.75
C LEU A 254 -26.38 -37.13 -19.26
N LYS A 255 -25.37 -37.46 -20.10
CA LYS A 255 -25.55 -37.56 -21.56
C LYS A 255 -26.59 -38.63 -21.90
N ALA A 256 -26.47 -39.83 -21.32
CA ALA A 256 -27.39 -40.93 -21.57
C ALA A 256 -28.83 -40.62 -21.09
N ALA A 257 -28.97 -40.00 -19.91
CA ALA A 257 -30.28 -39.63 -19.37
C ALA A 257 -30.95 -38.45 -20.11
N SER A 258 -30.15 -37.55 -20.69
CA SER A 258 -30.65 -36.34 -21.36
C SER A 258 -30.96 -36.51 -22.85
N ASP A 259 -30.45 -37.56 -23.51
CA ASP A 259 -30.67 -37.83 -24.94
C ASP A 259 -32.14 -37.68 -25.42
N PRO A 260 -33.15 -38.33 -24.78
CA PRO A 260 -34.54 -38.17 -25.18
C PRO A 260 -35.15 -36.78 -24.88
N LEU A 261 -34.46 -35.95 -24.08
CA LEU A 261 -34.89 -34.59 -23.70
C LEU A 261 -34.39 -33.51 -24.65
N TYR A 262 -33.43 -33.80 -25.54
CA TYR A 262 -32.91 -32.83 -26.51
C TYR A 262 -33.90 -32.51 -27.65
N MET A 263 -34.93 -33.32 -27.85
CA MET A 263 -35.99 -33.05 -28.83
C MET A 263 -36.99 -32.03 -28.28
N PRO A 264 -37.19 -30.86 -28.92
CA PRO A 264 -38.04 -29.79 -28.37
C PRO A 264 -39.48 -30.23 -28.09
N ASP A 265 -40.12 -30.93 -29.03
CA ASP A 265 -41.51 -31.43 -28.91
C ASP A 265 -41.48 -32.96 -28.86
N PRO A 266 -41.24 -33.58 -27.68
CA PRO A 266 -41.09 -35.02 -27.54
C PRO A 266 -42.44 -35.74 -27.66
N ASP A 267 -42.39 -37.03 -28.00
CA ASP A 267 -43.57 -37.91 -28.07
C ASP A 267 -44.33 -37.92 -26.73
N PRO A 268 -45.60 -37.46 -26.69
CA PRO A 268 -46.39 -37.40 -25.45
C PRO A 268 -46.59 -38.76 -24.76
N ASN A 269 -46.44 -39.87 -25.49
CA ASN A 269 -46.53 -41.21 -24.93
C ASN A 269 -45.25 -41.60 -24.16
N LYS A 270 -44.12 -40.97 -24.48
CA LYS A 270 -42.82 -41.19 -23.81
C LYS A 270 -42.60 -40.19 -22.69
N ILE A 271 -43.02 -38.93 -22.89
CA ILE A 271 -42.87 -37.84 -21.93
C ILE A 271 -44.22 -37.13 -21.76
N PRO A 272 -45.06 -37.54 -20.79
CA PRO A 272 -46.41 -37.01 -20.62
C PRO A 272 -46.44 -35.59 -20.04
N VAL A 273 -47.54 -34.87 -20.29
CA VAL A 273 -47.82 -33.51 -19.80
C VAL A 273 -48.20 -33.53 -18.31
N ASN A 274 -47.46 -32.83 -17.45
CA ASN A 274 -47.82 -32.71 -16.03
C ASN A 274 -48.68 -31.48 -15.74
N ARG A 275 -50.00 -31.67 -15.64
CA ARG A 275 -50.97 -30.60 -15.37
C ARG A 275 -51.15 -30.23 -13.89
N ASN A 276 -50.50 -30.95 -12.98
CA ASN A 276 -50.64 -30.76 -11.52
C ASN A 276 -49.47 -29.97 -10.90
N LEU A 277 -48.62 -29.36 -11.73
CA LEU A 277 -47.52 -28.52 -11.28
C LEU A 277 -48.03 -27.29 -10.53
N THR A 278 -47.39 -27.00 -9.39
CA THR A 278 -47.62 -25.79 -8.57
C THR A 278 -46.45 -24.81 -8.64
N ARG A 279 -45.43 -25.16 -9.43
CA ARG A 279 -44.27 -24.33 -9.79
C ARG A 279 -43.74 -24.80 -11.15
N LYS A 280 -43.27 -23.88 -11.99
CA LYS A 280 -42.61 -24.18 -13.27
C LYS A 280 -41.53 -23.14 -13.56
N ALA A 281 -40.47 -23.58 -14.21
CA ALA A 281 -39.37 -22.75 -14.67
C ALA A 281 -38.87 -23.28 -16.02
N GLY A 282 -38.41 -22.38 -16.90
CA GLY A 282 -38.02 -22.72 -18.27
C GLY A 282 -37.83 -21.47 -19.13
N TYR A 283 -37.21 -21.65 -20.30
CA TYR A 283 -37.06 -20.55 -21.25
C TYR A 283 -38.36 -20.35 -22.05
N LEU A 284 -38.80 -19.10 -22.16
CA LEU A 284 -39.90 -18.68 -23.05
C LEU A 284 -39.42 -17.53 -23.92
N ASN A 285 -40.03 -17.34 -25.08
CA ASN A 285 -39.89 -16.08 -25.81
C ASN A 285 -41.00 -15.12 -25.35
N THR A 286 -40.66 -13.93 -24.85
CA THR A 286 -41.62 -12.86 -24.56
C THR A 286 -41.78 -11.92 -25.73
N ARG A 287 -43.00 -11.43 -25.97
CA ARG A 287 -43.33 -10.47 -27.02
C ARG A 287 -43.24 -9.04 -26.48
N ASN A 288 -42.18 -8.33 -26.86
CA ASN A 288 -41.91 -6.96 -26.44
C ASN A 288 -42.33 -5.98 -27.55
N LYS A 289 -42.93 -4.83 -27.19
CA LYS A 289 -43.33 -3.78 -28.14
C LYS A 289 -42.19 -2.77 -28.30
N THR A 290 -41.56 -2.75 -29.48
CA THR A 290 -40.35 -1.97 -29.79
C THR A 290 -40.65 -0.81 -30.73
N GLY A 291 -41.58 0.07 -30.32
CA GLY A 291 -42.01 1.24 -31.08
C GLY A 291 -43.54 1.35 -31.17
N LEU A 292 -44.04 2.14 -32.12
CA LEU A 292 -45.49 2.34 -32.29
C LEU A 292 -46.21 1.10 -32.86
N VAL A 293 -45.58 0.40 -33.81
CA VAL A 293 -46.16 -0.71 -34.59
C VAL A 293 -45.26 -1.97 -34.65
N SER A 294 -43.99 -1.86 -34.24
CA SER A 294 -43.01 -2.94 -34.23
C SER A 294 -43.05 -3.76 -32.93
N PHE A 295 -42.85 -5.08 -33.07
CA PHE A 295 -42.73 -6.03 -31.98
C PHE A 295 -41.48 -6.88 -32.17
N THR A 296 -40.85 -7.30 -31.08
CA THR A 296 -39.71 -8.21 -31.04
C THR A 296 -40.00 -9.37 -30.10
N TRP A 297 -39.35 -10.50 -30.34
CA TRP A 297 -39.43 -11.68 -29.48
C TRP A 297 -38.08 -11.94 -28.85
N GLU A 298 -38.06 -12.07 -27.52
CA GLU A 298 -36.82 -12.17 -26.74
C GLU A 298 -36.86 -13.41 -25.85
N ARG A 299 -35.83 -14.27 -25.94
CA ARG A 299 -35.74 -15.51 -25.15
C ARG A 299 -35.17 -15.22 -23.77
N GLN A 300 -36.01 -15.32 -22.73
CA GLN A 300 -35.62 -15.13 -21.33
C GLN A 300 -35.99 -16.36 -20.51
N TYR A 301 -35.38 -16.52 -19.34
CA TYR A 301 -35.69 -17.62 -18.41
C TYR A 301 -36.80 -17.19 -17.45
N PHE A 302 -37.96 -17.84 -17.53
CA PHE A 302 -39.12 -17.54 -16.70
C PHE A 302 -39.25 -18.56 -15.58
N PHE A 303 -39.75 -18.12 -14.42
CA PHE A 303 -40.05 -19.00 -13.30
C PHE A 303 -41.16 -18.44 -12.40
N THR A 304 -41.93 -19.32 -11.80
CA THR A 304 -43.00 -18.96 -10.84
C THR A 304 -42.48 -18.98 -9.41
N GLN A 305 -42.69 -17.92 -8.64
CA GLN A 305 -42.26 -17.83 -7.23
C GLN A 305 -43.22 -16.97 -6.42
N GLY A 306 -43.74 -17.48 -5.31
CA GLY A 306 -44.58 -16.73 -4.36
C GLY A 306 -45.71 -15.92 -5.02
N GLY A 307 -46.62 -16.56 -5.77
CA GLY A 307 -47.72 -15.88 -6.47
C GLY A 307 -47.31 -15.08 -7.73
N ASN A 308 -46.02 -14.91 -7.98
CA ASN A 308 -45.49 -14.07 -9.05
C ASN A 308 -44.86 -14.88 -10.20
N LEU A 309 -44.88 -14.29 -11.40
CA LEU A 309 -44.05 -14.68 -12.53
C LEU A 309 -42.81 -13.78 -12.59
N MET A 310 -41.64 -14.41 -12.62
CA MET A 310 -40.33 -13.77 -12.69
C MET A 310 -39.65 -14.07 -14.03
N SER A 311 -38.73 -13.21 -14.46
CA SER A 311 -37.90 -13.38 -15.66
C SER A 311 -36.44 -13.00 -15.41
N GLN A 312 -35.49 -13.77 -15.94
CA GLN A 312 -34.05 -13.49 -15.85
C GLN A 312 -33.40 -13.67 -17.23
N SER A 313 -32.56 -12.73 -17.65
CA SER A 313 -31.79 -12.83 -18.90
C SER A 313 -30.52 -13.66 -18.68
N ARG A 314 -29.94 -14.20 -19.76
CA ARG A 314 -28.63 -14.87 -19.67
C ARG A 314 -27.53 -13.84 -19.37
N GLY A 315 -27.00 -13.90 -18.15
CA GLY A 315 -25.94 -13.00 -17.66
C GLY A 315 -26.39 -12.10 -16.51
N ASP A 316 -27.70 -12.00 -16.23
CA ASP A 316 -28.21 -11.22 -15.10
C ASP A 316 -27.96 -11.97 -13.78
N VAL A 317 -27.56 -11.26 -12.73
CA VAL A 317 -27.31 -11.84 -11.40
C VAL A 317 -28.61 -12.30 -10.71
N ALA A 318 -29.73 -11.62 -10.97
CA ALA A 318 -31.04 -11.92 -10.36
C ALA A 318 -32.18 -11.73 -11.37
N GLY A 319 -33.32 -12.39 -11.12
CA GLY A 319 -34.54 -12.25 -11.92
C GLY A 319 -35.41 -11.05 -11.49
N GLY A 320 -36.02 -10.38 -12.47
CA GLY A 320 -36.98 -9.30 -12.25
C GLY A 320 -38.43 -9.79 -12.21
N LEU A 321 -39.30 -9.02 -11.55
CA LEU A 321 -40.74 -9.29 -11.51
C LEU A 321 -41.41 -8.97 -12.85
N VAL A 322 -42.00 -9.97 -13.49
CA VAL A 322 -42.79 -9.79 -14.73
C VAL A 322 -44.19 -9.32 -14.36
N MET A 323 -44.92 -10.12 -13.57
CA MET A 323 -46.25 -9.77 -13.09
C MET A 323 -46.67 -10.69 -11.94
N ASP A 324 -47.55 -10.18 -11.10
CA ASP A 324 -48.38 -11.00 -10.22
C ASP A 324 -49.26 -11.95 -11.08
N ILE A 325 -49.31 -13.22 -10.71
CA ILE A 325 -50.15 -14.25 -11.33
C ILE A 325 -51.23 -14.79 -10.38
N ASP A 326 -51.35 -14.25 -9.16
CA ASP A 326 -52.54 -14.42 -8.35
C ASP A 326 -53.74 -13.79 -9.10
N ASN A 327 -54.88 -14.48 -9.08
CA ASN A 327 -56.11 -14.09 -9.80
C ASN A 327 -55.98 -13.86 -11.33
N CYS A 328 -54.83 -14.13 -11.95
CA CYS A 328 -54.66 -13.91 -13.38
C CYS A 328 -55.50 -14.89 -14.21
N SER A 329 -55.79 -14.49 -15.44
CA SER A 329 -56.31 -15.39 -16.47
C SER A 329 -55.19 -15.76 -17.44
N VAL A 330 -55.11 -17.04 -17.81
CA VAL A 330 -54.11 -17.55 -18.75
C VAL A 330 -54.77 -18.45 -19.79
N MET A 331 -54.45 -18.20 -21.06
CA MET A 331 -55.07 -18.89 -22.19
C MET A 331 -54.09 -18.99 -23.38
N ALA A 332 -54.21 -20.05 -24.18
CA ALA A 332 -53.53 -20.13 -25.47
C ALA A 332 -54.06 -19.04 -26.42
N VAL A 333 -53.17 -18.43 -27.20
CA VAL A 333 -53.52 -17.38 -28.17
C VAL A 333 -52.80 -17.60 -29.49
N ASP A 334 -53.46 -17.25 -30.59
CA ASP A 334 -52.80 -17.10 -31.89
C ASP A 334 -52.14 -15.72 -31.94
N CYS A 335 -50.86 -15.68 -32.31
CA CYS A 335 -50.07 -14.45 -32.35
C CYS A 335 -48.96 -14.57 -33.40
N GLU A 336 -49.02 -13.75 -34.46
CA GLU A 336 -47.99 -13.67 -35.50
C GLU A 336 -47.64 -15.03 -36.16
N ASP A 337 -48.62 -15.95 -36.30
CA ASP A 337 -48.43 -17.32 -36.82
C ASP A 337 -47.41 -18.15 -36.03
N ARG A 338 -47.18 -17.80 -34.75
CA ARG A 338 -46.24 -18.50 -33.86
C ARG A 338 -46.92 -19.62 -33.10
N ARG A 339 -46.35 -20.82 -33.23
CA ARG A 339 -46.74 -22.01 -32.46
C ARG A 339 -46.54 -21.77 -30.96
N PHE A 340 -47.46 -22.33 -30.17
CA PHE A 340 -47.37 -22.46 -28.70
C PHE A 340 -47.34 -21.13 -27.93
N CYS A 341 -47.99 -20.11 -28.47
CA CYS A 341 -48.22 -18.84 -27.78
C CYS A 341 -49.37 -18.92 -26.77
N PHE A 342 -49.18 -18.25 -25.64
CA PHE A 342 -50.19 -18.07 -24.60
C PHE A 342 -50.09 -16.67 -24.00
N GLN A 343 -51.22 -16.13 -23.56
CA GLN A 343 -51.31 -14.83 -22.90
C GLN A 343 -51.68 -15.01 -21.43
N ILE A 344 -50.97 -14.30 -20.56
CA ILE A 344 -51.33 -14.09 -19.17
C ILE A 344 -51.88 -12.67 -19.06
N THR A 345 -53.05 -12.51 -18.45
CA THR A 345 -53.69 -11.21 -18.19
C THR A 345 -53.92 -11.08 -16.69
N ALA A 346 -53.38 -10.02 -16.09
CA ALA A 346 -53.52 -9.72 -14.67
C ALA A 346 -54.99 -9.51 -14.28
N PHE A 347 -55.30 -9.69 -13.00
CA PHE A 347 -56.67 -9.56 -12.47
C PHE A 347 -57.35 -8.22 -12.81
N ASP A 348 -56.59 -7.12 -12.83
CA ASP A 348 -57.12 -5.80 -13.14
C ASP A 348 -57.35 -5.53 -14.64
N GLY A 349 -56.99 -6.49 -15.51
CA GLY A 349 -57.10 -6.41 -16.97
C GLY A 349 -56.13 -5.44 -17.65
N LYS A 350 -55.30 -4.70 -16.90
CA LYS A 350 -54.44 -3.63 -17.46
C LYS A 350 -53.11 -4.15 -17.98
N LYS A 351 -52.57 -5.21 -17.37
CA LYS A 351 -51.30 -5.82 -17.77
C LYS A 351 -51.54 -7.19 -18.41
N ALA A 352 -51.09 -7.34 -19.65
CA ALA A 352 -51.06 -8.60 -20.36
C ALA A 352 -49.65 -8.87 -20.91
N VAL A 353 -49.21 -10.12 -20.84
CA VAL A 353 -47.92 -10.58 -21.37
C VAL A 353 -48.18 -11.78 -22.27
N ILE A 354 -47.64 -11.72 -23.50
CA ILE A 354 -47.73 -12.83 -24.47
C ILE A 354 -46.37 -13.55 -24.47
N LEU A 355 -46.42 -14.84 -24.18
CA LEU A 355 -45.26 -15.72 -24.08
C LEU A 355 -45.39 -16.85 -25.10
N GLN A 356 -44.24 -17.40 -25.53
CA GLN A 356 -44.15 -18.52 -26.44
C GLN A 356 -43.32 -19.64 -25.82
N ALA A 357 -43.91 -20.83 -25.70
CA ALA A 357 -43.22 -22.06 -25.30
C ALA A 357 -42.56 -22.76 -26.50
N GLU A 358 -41.60 -23.65 -26.24
CA GLU A 358 -40.90 -24.37 -27.32
C GLU A 358 -41.63 -25.62 -27.82
N SER A 359 -42.65 -26.10 -27.10
CA SER A 359 -43.38 -27.33 -27.40
C SER A 359 -44.84 -27.32 -26.95
N ARG A 360 -45.64 -28.28 -27.44
CA ARG A 360 -47.03 -28.45 -26.98
C ARG A 360 -47.07 -28.79 -25.50
N LYS A 361 -46.22 -29.74 -25.08
CA LYS A 361 -46.09 -30.15 -23.68
C LYS A 361 -45.78 -28.96 -22.79
N ASP A 362 -44.77 -28.17 -23.14
CA ASP A 362 -44.33 -27.05 -22.29
C ASP A 362 -45.42 -25.97 -22.18
N CYS A 363 -46.10 -25.65 -23.29
CA CYS A 363 -47.23 -24.72 -23.32
C CYS A 363 -48.39 -25.17 -22.42
N GLU A 364 -48.82 -26.44 -22.53
CA GLU A 364 -49.89 -26.98 -21.68
C GLU A 364 -49.50 -26.98 -20.20
N GLU A 365 -48.25 -27.29 -19.87
CA GLU A 365 -47.74 -27.24 -18.50
C GLU A 365 -47.66 -25.81 -17.95
N TRP A 366 -47.26 -24.81 -18.74
CA TRP A 366 -47.27 -23.41 -18.32
C TRP A 366 -48.69 -22.92 -18.04
N ILE A 367 -49.62 -23.13 -18.96
CA ILE A 367 -51.02 -22.75 -18.81
C ILE A 367 -51.64 -23.46 -17.59
N ALA A 368 -51.39 -24.75 -17.39
CA ALA A 368 -51.88 -25.49 -16.24
C ALA A 368 -51.27 -24.99 -14.92
N THR A 369 -49.95 -24.78 -14.86
CA THR A 369 -49.25 -24.30 -13.65
C THR A 369 -49.76 -22.93 -13.22
N ILE A 370 -49.89 -21.99 -14.16
CA ILE A 370 -50.35 -20.62 -13.87
C ILE A 370 -51.82 -20.64 -13.41
N ASN A 371 -52.67 -21.47 -14.03
CA ASN A 371 -54.04 -21.71 -13.55
C ASN A 371 -54.08 -22.30 -12.11
N ASN A 372 -53.18 -23.23 -11.79
CA ASN A 372 -53.10 -23.85 -10.46
C ASN A 372 -52.66 -22.84 -9.39
N ILE A 373 -51.77 -21.90 -9.73
CA ILE A 373 -51.33 -20.82 -8.84
C ILE A 373 -52.45 -19.79 -8.66
N SER A 374 -52.98 -19.24 -9.76
CA SER A 374 -54.06 -18.23 -9.76
C SER A 374 -55.28 -18.62 -8.92
N LYS A 375 -55.66 -19.90 -8.93
CA LYS A 375 -56.82 -20.43 -8.16
C LYS A 375 -56.51 -20.74 -6.69
N ARG A 376 -55.25 -20.73 -6.27
CA ARG A 376 -54.83 -21.31 -4.97
C ARG A 376 -55.31 -20.51 -3.77
N ILE A 377 -55.50 -19.20 -3.90
CA ILE A 377 -56.03 -18.31 -2.86
C ILE A 377 -57.55 -18.51 -2.66
N TYR A 378 -58.28 -18.90 -3.71
CA TYR A 378 -59.76 -18.97 -3.69
C TYR A 378 -60.32 -20.29 -3.19
N LEU A 379 -59.49 -21.33 -3.09
CA LEU A 379 -59.90 -22.69 -2.75
C LEU A 379 -59.36 -23.15 -1.40
N SER A 380 -58.77 -22.25 -0.61
CA SER A 380 -58.26 -22.54 0.74
C SER A 380 -59.20 -22.04 1.83
N GLU A 381 -59.45 -22.88 2.83
CA GLU A 381 -60.32 -22.56 3.99
C GLU A 381 -59.74 -21.47 4.91
N ASN A 382 -58.48 -21.08 4.74
CA ASN A 382 -57.82 -19.99 5.48
C ASN A 382 -56.91 -19.13 4.56
N PRO A 383 -57.43 -18.11 3.87
CA PRO A 383 -56.67 -17.33 2.90
C PRO A 383 -55.57 -16.45 3.51
N GLU A 384 -55.71 -16.01 4.77
CA GLU A 384 -54.73 -15.15 5.44
C GLU A 384 -53.41 -15.88 5.71
N GLU A 385 -53.47 -17.15 6.12
CA GLU A 385 -52.27 -17.96 6.38
C GLU A 385 -51.51 -18.31 5.08
N ILE A 386 -52.22 -18.51 3.97
CA ILE A 386 -51.57 -18.73 2.67
C ILE A 386 -50.96 -17.44 2.14
N ALA A 387 -51.64 -16.29 2.26
CA ALA A 387 -51.06 -15.00 1.92
C ALA A 387 -49.81 -14.69 2.76
N ALA A 388 -49.81 -15.03 4.05
CA ALA A 388 -48.64 -14.91 4.92
C ALA A 388 -47.46 -15.80 4.46
N ARG A 389 -47.72 -17.08 4.14
CA ARG A 389 -46.70 -18.01 3.63
C ARG A 389 -46.18 -17.61 2.24
N VAL A 390 -47.04 -17.10 1.36
CA VAL A 390 -46.67 -16.59 0.02
C VAL A 390 -45.77 -15.36 0.16
N ASN A 391 -46.13 -14.40 1.02
CA ASN A 391 -45.27 -13.25 1.33
C ASN A 391 -43.94 -13.69 1.96
N GLN A 392 -43.94 -14.67 2.87
CA GLN A 392 -42.71 -15.19 3.47
C GLN A 392 -41.78 -15.84 2.43
N SER A 393 -42.32 -16.68 1.55
CA SER A 393 -41.55 -17.25 0.42
C SER A 393 -41.13 -16.22 -0.63
N ALA A 394 -41.83 -15.08 -0.74
CA ALA A 394 -41.42 -13.95 -1.56
C ALA A 394 -40.33 -13.09 -0.89
N LEU A 395 -40.29 -12.99 0.45
CA LEU A 395 -39.15 -12.43 1.16
C LEU A 395 -37.91 -13.32 1.00
N GLU A 396 -38.03 -14.63 1.29
CA GLU A 396 -36.97 -15.63 1.16
C GLU A 396 -36.41 -15.74 -0.28
N ALA A 397 -37.20 -15.34 -1.28
CA ALA A 397 -36.81 -15.26 -2.68
C ALA A 397 -35.93 -14.05 -3.04
N VAL A 398 -36.12 -12.93 -2.34
CA VAL A 398 -35.51 -11.63 -2.65
C VAL A 398 -34.27 -11.38 -1.77
N THR A 399 -34.13 -12.08 -0.65
CA THR A 399 -32.83 -12.23 0.03
C THR A 399 -31.90 -13.12 -0.81
N PRO A 400 -30.69 -12.66 -1.17
CA PRO A 400 -29.68 -13.55 -1.74
C PRO A 400 -29.30 -14.62 -0.69
N SER A 401 -29.73 -15.85 -0.90
CA SER A 401 -29.39 -16.96 0.01
C SER A 401 -27.89 -17.27 -0.11
N PRO A 402 -27.10 -17.25 0.99
CA PRO A 402 -25.66 -17.53 0.97
C PRO A 402 -25.43 -19.05 0.90
N SER A 403 -25.83 -19.68 -0.19
CA SER A 403 -25.95 -21.14 -0.28
C SER A 403 -25.54 -21.71 -1.65
N PHE A 404 -24.32 -21.39 -2.10
CA PHE A 404 -23.65 -22.18 -3.14
C PHE A 404 -23.33 -23.61 -2.65
N GLN A 405 -23.08 -23.78 -1.34
CA GLN A 405 -22.80 -25.07 -0.71
C GLN A 405 -24.04 -25.98 -0.59
N GLN A 406 -25.19 -25.43 -0.19
CA GLN A 406 -26.37 -26.23 0.17
C GLN A 406 -27.04 -26.93 -1.02
N ARG A 407 -26.73 -26.51 -2.26
CA ARG A 407 -27.21 -27.16 -3.49
C ARG A 407 -26.41 -28.42 -3.85
N HIS A 408 -25.22 -28.63 -3.26
CA HIS A 408 -24.40 -29.82 -3.50
C HIS A 408 -24.79 -31.01 -2.62
N GLU A 409 -25.39 -30.78 -1.44
CA GLU A 409 -25.80 -31.86 -0.54
C GLU A 409 -27.02 -32.65 -1.04
N SER A 410 -27.89 -32.03 -1.84
CA SER A 410 -29.14 -32.65 -2.32
C SER A 410 -28.96 -33.69 -3.44
N PHE A 411 -27.73 -33.86 -3.96
CA PHE A 411 -27.40 -34.83 -5.00
C PHE A 411 -26.64 -36.07 -4.49
N ARG A 412 -26.35 -36.18 -3.18
CA ARG A 412 -25.80 -37.43 -2.62
C ARG A 412 -26.89 -38.51 -2.52
N PRO A 413 -26.70 -39.73 -3.07
CA PRO A 413 -27.67 -40.81 -2.94
C PRO A 413 -27.89 -41.22 -1.48
N SER A 414 -29.15 -41.22 -1.03
CA SER A 414 -29.54 -41.63 0.32
C SER A 414 -29.66 -43.15 0.43
N THR A 415 -28.57 -43.82 0.84
CA THR A 415 -28.57 -45.26 1.12
C THR A 415 -29.30 -45.59 2.44
N GLN A 416 -30.55 -46.05 2.35
CA GLN A 416 -31.28 -46.60 3.50
C GLN A 416 -31.11 -48.13 3.64
N GLY A 417 -30.81 -48.57 4.86
CA GLY A 417 -30.80 -49.97 5.31
C GLY A 417 -29.41 -50.40 5.81
N ARG A 418 -29.25 -51.06 6.97
CA ARG A 418 -30.20 -51.66 7.95
C ARG A 418 -29.46 -51.92 9.29
N PRO A 419 -30.03 -52.67 10.26
CA PRO A 419 -30.77 -52.23 11.44
C PRO A 419 -29.95 -52.01 12.75
N LYS A 420 -30.65 -51.61 13.82
CA LYS A 420 -30.12 -51.35 15.17
C LYS A 420 -29.74 -52.61 15.97
N THR A 421 -28.54 -52.58 16.55
CA THR A 421 -28.15 -53.10 17.88
C THR A 421 -27.11 -52.11 18.47
N GLY A 422 -26.82 -52.01 19.77
CA GLY A 422 -27.42 -52.63 20.97
C GLY A 422 -27.34 -51.66 22.17
N ARG A 423 -26.88 -52.11 23.34
CA ARG A 423 -26.46 -51.25 24.49
C ARG A 423 -25.38 -51.95 25.34
N SER A 424 -24.67 -51.17 26.16
CA SER A 424 -23.64 -51.53 27.15
C SER A 424 -22.20 -51.70 26.60
N GLY A 425 -21.14 -51.15 27.20
CA GLY A 425 -21.05 -50.19 28.31
C GLY A 425 -19.61 -50.02 28.86
N SER A 426 -19.36 -48.91 29.59
CA SER A 426 -18.23 -48.67 30.54
C SER A 426 -16.89 -48.04 30.06
N GLN A 427 -16.74 -46.75 30.43
CA GLN A 427 -15.61 -46.10 31.15
C GLN A 427 -14.28 -45.62 30.48
N CYS A 428 -14.00 -44.33 30.75
CA CYS A 428 -12.69 -43.66 30.96
C CYS A 428 -11.77 -43.44 29.72
N SER A 429 -11.03 -42.32 29.58
CA SER A 429 -10.83 -41.12 30.42
C SER A 429 -10.40 -39.88 29.60
N ALA A 430 -10.63 -38.68 30.17
CA ALA A 430 -10.07 -37.34 29.92
C ALA A 430 -9.26 -37.02 28.63
N GLY A 431 -9.63 -35.92 27.95
CA GLY A 431 -8.81 -35.27 26.93
C GLY A 431 -9.38 -33.97 26.35
N SER A 432 -8.99 -32.82 26.92
CA SER A 432 -9.01 -31.44 26.37
C SER A 432 -10.11 -31.03 25.38
N GLU A 433 -11.05 -30.20 25.83
CA GLU A 433 -11.90 -29.40 24.94
C GLU A 433 -11.08 -28.32 24.22
N SER A 434 -11.22 -28.21 22.90
CA SER A 434 -10.77 -27.06 22.11
C SER A 434 -11.96 -26.15 21.84
N PRO A 435 -11.84 -24.82 21.92
CA PRO A 435 -12.97 -23.92 21.71
C PRO A 435 -13.40 -23.96 20.23
N ALA A 436 -14.64 -24.33 19.98
CA ALA A 436 -15.20 -24.31 18.63
C ALA A 436 -15.28 -22.87 18.10
N LEU A 437 -14.93 -22.70 16.82
CA LEU A 437 -15.02 -21.43 16.10
C LEU A 437 -16.44 -20.87 16.15
N SER A 438 -16.62 -19.76 16.87
CA SER A 438 -17.87 -19.00 16.85
C SER A 438 -18.00 -18.25 15.53
N SER A 439 -18.76 -18.81 14.60
CA SER A 439 -19.21 -18.09 13.40
C SER A 439 -19.86 -16.77 13.81
N LEU A 440 -19.22 -15.64 13.50
CA LEU A 440 -19.79 -14.33 13.79
C LEU A 440 -21.02 -14.12 12.89
N SER A 441 -22.20 -14.17 13.48
CA SER A 441 -23.45 -13.93 12.75
C SER A 441 -23.47 -12.51 12.18
N LEU A 442 -23.81 -12.42 10.89
CA LEU A 442 -23.93 -11.16 10.14
C LEU A 442 -25.01 -10.25 10.74
N ASP A 443 -25.99 -10.81 11.47
CA ASP A 443 -27.06 -10.08 12.19
C ASP A 443 -26.55 -9.22 13.37
N SER A 444 -25.26 -9.26 13.70
CA SER A 444 -24.69 -8.57 14.87
C SER A 444 -24.18 -7.14 14.59
N LEU A 445 -23.93 -6.79 13.32
CA LEU A 445 -23.23 -5.56 12.94
C LEU A 445 -24.10 -4.28 13.01
N VAL A 446 -25.37 -4.40 12.64
CA VAL A 446 -26.39 -3.34 12.72
C VAL A 446 -27.30 -3.62 13.91
N ALA A 447 -27.86 -2.57 14.53
CA ALA A 447 -28.83 -2.76 15.61
C ALA A 447 -30.21 -3.14 15.01
N PRO A 448 -30.79 -4.32 15.35
CA PRO A 448 -32.14 -4.66 14.95
C PRO A 448 -33.13 -3.56 15.36
N ASP A 449 -34.15 -3.35 14.54
CA ASP A 449 -35.23 -2.36 14.76
C ASP A 449 -34.80 -0.88 14.79
N THR A 450 -33.59 -0.54 14.32
CA THR A 450 -33.15 0.87 14.22
C THR A 450 -33.81 1.58 13.02
N PRO A 451 -34.47 2.74 13.21
CA PRO A 451 -35.10 3.46 12.12
C PRO A 451 -34.08 4.07 11.15
N ILE A 452 -34.31 3.86 9.85
CA ILE A 452 -33.49 4.47 8.79
C ILE A 452 -34.00 5.90 8.52
N GLN A 453 -33.09 6.87 8.62
CA GLN A 453 -33.39 8.28 8.36
C GLN A 453 -33.07 8.63 6.89
N PHE A 454 -34.09 8.98 6.11
CA PHE A 454 -33.95 9.33 4.69
C PHE A 454 -33.79 10.84 4.41
N ASP A 455 -34.16 11.70 5.36
CA ASP A 455 -33.98 13.15 5.29
C ASP A 455 -32.87 13.60 6.24
N ILE A 456 -31.82 14.24 5.71
CA ILE A 456 -30.63 14.64 6.48
C ILE A 456 -30.88 15.82 7.44
N ILE A 457 -32.07 16.44 7.37
CA ILE A 457 -32.51 17.55 8.22
C ILE A 457 -33.93 17.24 8.70
N SER A 458 -34.09 17.01 10.01
CA SER A 458 -35.41 17.06 10.65
C SER A 458 -35.85 18.52 10.78
N PRO A 459 -37.12 18.88 10.53
CA PRO A 459 -37.63 20.24 10.78
C PRO A 459 -37.69 20.64 12.26
N VAL A 460 -37.32 19.74 13.18
CA VAL A 460 -37.36 19.98 14.63
C VAL A 460 -36.01 19.65 15.26
N SER A 461 -35.12 20.65 15.30
CA SER A 461 -33.93 20.69 16.14
C SER A 461 -33.44 22.14 16.27
N GLU A 462 -34.32 23.03 16.76
CA GLU A 462 -33.85 24.27 17.37
C GLU A 462 -33.09 23.93 18.66
N GLU A 463 -31.96 24.62 18.83
CA GLU A 463 -31.10 24.76 20.01
C GLU A 463 -31.43 23.97 21.30
N HIS A 464 -30.54 23.03 21.64
CA HIS A 464 -30.22 22.72 23.05
C HIS A 464 -28.75 23.02 23.39
N THR A 465 -28.28 24.21 22.97
CA THR A 465 -27.12 24.87 23.60
C THR A 465 -27.58 25.56 24.89
N SER A 466 -27.38 24.88 26.02
CA SER A 466 -27.76 25.36 27.36
C SER A 466 -27.15 26.74 27.65
N GLN A 467 -28.01 27.72 27.94
CA GLN A 467 -27.60 29.08 28.28
C GLN A 467 -26.72 29.13 29.54
N ALA A 468 -25.49 29.61 29.41
CA ALA A 468 -24.81 30.35 30.47
C ALA A 468 -25.04 31.85 30.22
N LYS A 469 -25.81 32.51 31.09
CA LYS A 469 -26.18 33.92 30.93
C LYS A 469 -25.05 34.87 31.35
N SER A 470 -24.62 35.74 30.44
CA SER A 470 -24.34 37.15 30.73
C SER A 470 -24.63 37.96 29.46
N GLY A 471 -25.33 39.08 29.59
CA GLY A 471 -26.02 39.69 28.46
C GLY A 471 -25.30 40.86 27.80
N ALA A 472 -25.64 41.14 26.55
CA ALA A 472 -26.13 42.45 26.11
C ALA A 472 -26.86 42.31 24.75
N GLN A 473 -27.99 43.01 24.58
CA GLN A 473 -28.72 43.04 23.31
C GLN A 473 -28.21 44.18 22.41
N GLY A 474 -28.11 43.94 21.11
CA GLY A 474 -27.90 44.96 20.08
C GLY A 474 -28.56 44.56 18.76
N ARG A 475 -29.67 45.21 18.41
CA ARG A 475 -30.36 45.06 17.10
C ARG A 475 -29.71 45.99 16.07
N THR A 476 -29.64 45.54 14.80
CA THR A 476 -29.66 46.45 13.63
C THR A 476 -30.34 45.79 12.42
N ASN A 477 -30.76 46.63 11.47
CA ASN A 477 -31.67 46.36 10.35
C ASN A 477 -30.89 46.52 9.00
N PRO A 478 -31.47 46.50 7.78
CA PRO A 478 -30.90 45.66 6.72
C PRO A 478 -30.43 46.44 5.48
N PHE A 479 -29.59 47.47 5.63
CA PHE A 479 -28.85 48.12 4.53
C PHE A 479 -27.65 48.94 5.04
N GLY A 480 -26.43 48.66 4.55
CA GLY A 480 -25.32 49.63 4.49
C GLY A 480 -24.36 49.75 5.69
N GLU A 481 -23.20 49.09 5.57
CA GLU A 481 -21.87 49.40 6.14
C GLU A 481 -21.68 50.11 7.51
N SER A 482 -21.01 49.42 8.42
CA SER A 482 -19.88 49.98 9.19
C SER A 482 -18.93 48.85 9.61
N GLY A 483 -17.62 49.09 9.46
CA GLY A 483 -16.60 48.03 9.52
C GLY A 483 -16.15 47.61 10.93
N GLY A 484 -15.67 46.37 11.02
CA GLY A 484 -15.03 45.81 12.21
C GLY A 484 -14.81 44.32 12.04
N SER A 485 -13.54 43.91 11.82
CA SER A 485 -13.08 42.52 11.63
C SER A 485 -13.92 41.66 10.66
N LYS A 486 -13.42 41.48 9.43
CA LYS A 486 -13.60 40.19 8.76
C LYS A 486 -13.00 39.14 9.70
N SER A 487 -13.83 38.26 10.27
CA SER A 487 -13.32 36.97 10.73
C SER A 487 -12.87 36.23 9.49
N GLU A 488 -11.57 36.01 9.36
CA GLU A 488 -10.95 35.35 8.22
C GLU A 488 -11.67 34.02 7.94
N GLU A 489 -12.34 33.94 6.80
CA GLU A 489 -12.89 32.69 6.32
C GLU A 489 -11.73 31.73 6.02
N SER A 490 -11.96 30.43 6.21
CA SER A 490 -10.92 29.41 6.31
C SER A 490 -10.24 29.08 4.98
N GLU A 491 -9.40 29.99 4.46
CA GLU A 491 -8.58 29.80 3.26
C GLU A 491 -7.24 29.08 3.55
N ASP A 492 -6.75 29.08 4.79
CA ASP A 492 -5.46 28.45 5.17
C ASP A 492 -5.49 26.91 5.36
N SER A 493 -6.52 26.22 4.85
CA SER A 493 -6.51 24.75 4.81
C SER A 493 -5.74 24.28 3.57
N ILE A 494 -4.66 23.50 3.75
CA ILE A 494 -3.83 23.01 2.64
C ILE A 494 -4.62 22.10 1.66
N LEU A 495 -5.78 21.59 2.08
CA LEU A 495 -6.65 20.72 1.31
C LEU A 495 -8.08 21.27 1.31
N HIS A 496 -8.60 21.61 0.12
CA HIS A 496 -10.02 21.88 -0.13
C HIS A 496 -10.47 21.09 -1.36
N GLN A 497 -11.23 20.02 -1.17
CA GLN A 497 -11.82 19.26 -2.29
C GLN A 497 -13.34 19.25 -2.21
N LEU A 498 -14.00 19.66 -3.30
CA LEU A 498 -15.46 19.82 -3.39
C LEU A 498 -16.06 18.73 -4.28
N PHE A 499 -17.10 18.05 -3.78
CA PHE A 499 -17.81 16.98 -4.48
C PHE A 499 -19.31 17.22 -4.48
N ILE A 500 -20.00 16.90 -5.58
CA ILE A 500 -21.47 16.93 -5.61
C ILE A 500 -22.01 15.56 -5.21
N VAL A 501 -22.78 15.52 -4.13
CA VAL A 501 -23.30 14.30 -3.53
C VAL A 501 -24.79 14.40 -3.23
N ARG A 502 -25.50 13.28 -3.20
CA ARG A 502 -26.90 13.16 -2.82
C ARG A 502 -27.04 12.27 -1.61
N PHE A 503 -27.72 12.72 -0.58
CA PHE A 503 -27.97 11.92 0.61
C PHE A 503 -28.95 10.77 0.29
N LEU A 504 -28.58 9.55 0.66
CA LEU A 504 -29.40 8.35 0.50
C LEU A 504 -30.04 7.93 1.83
N GLY A 505 -29.30 8.02 2.93
CA GLY A 505 -29.84 7.76 4.27
C GLY A 505 -28.75 7.64 5.34
N SER A 506 -29.18 7.53 6.59
CA SER A 506 -28.32 7.23 7.73
C SER A 506 -29.01 6.31 8.74
N MET A 507 -28.22 5.52 9.46
CA MET A 507 -28.68 4.65 10.56
C MET A 507 -27.62 4.53 11.66
N GLU A 508 -28.04 4.16 12.86
CA GLU A 508 -27.13 3.82 13.96
C GLU A 508 -26.52 2.42 13.76
N VAL A 509 -25.22 2.27 14.05
CA VAL A 509 -24.46 1.04 13.83
C VAL A 509 -23.69 0.64 15.10
N LYS A 510 -23.60 -0.67 15.37
CA LYS A 510 -22.97 -1.19 16.60
C LYS A 510 -21.46 -1.36 16.49
N ALA A 511 -20.98 -1.77 15.31
CA ALA A 511 -19.58 -2.04 15.06
C ALA A 511 -18.89 -0.83 14.38
N THR A 512 -17.60 -0.63 14.67
CA THR A 512 -16.86 0.56 14.20
C THR A 512 -15.46 0.27 13.68
N GLU A 513 -15.14 -1.02 13.49
CA GLU A 513 -13.79 -1.52 13.24
C GLU A 513 -13.63 -2.14 11.85
N SER A 514 -14.70 -2.66 11.24
CA SER A 514 -14.72 -3.10 9.83
C SER A 514 -15.52 -2.15 8.94
N THR A 515 -15.05 -1.99 7.70
CA THR A 515 -15.78 -1.34 6.60
C THR A 515 -17.06 -2.07 6.19
N ASP A 516 -17.22 -3.35 6.56
CA ASP A 516 -18.39 -4.16 6.19
C ASP A 516 -19.70 -3.58 6.75
N VAL A 517 -19.61 -2.88 7.87
CA VAL A 517 -20.71 -2.09 8.46
C VAL A 517 -21.25 -1.06 7.48
N ILE A 518 -20.38 -0.42 6.68
CA ILE A 518 -20.78 0.57 5.67
C ILE A 518 -21.50 -0.12 4.50
N TYR A 519 -20.99 -1.28 4.03
CA TYR A 519 -21.61 -2.03 2.94
C TYR A 519 -22.97 -2.61 3.34
N GLU A 520 -23.10 -3.15 4.55
CA GLU A 520 -24.36 -3.64 5.07
C GLU A 520 -25.37 -2.50 5.29
N THR A 521 -24.91 -1.35 5.80
CA THR A 521 -25.73 -0.12 5.88
C THR A 521 -26.19 0.36 4.50
N MET A 522 -25.31 0.36 3.49
CA MET A 522 -25.69 0.68 2.10
C MET A 522 -26.77 -0.27 1.59
N ARG A 523 -26.59 -1.58 1.79
CA ARG A 523 -27.53 -2.63 1.38
C ARG A 523 -28.92 -2.40 1.99
N GLN A 524 -28.97 -2.16 3.30
CA GLN A 524 -30.23 -1.92 4.02
C GLN A 524 -30.91 -0.60 3.62
N ILE A 525 -30.16 0.50 3.46
CA ILE A 525 -30.70 1.78 3.00
C ILE A 525 -31.28 1.64 1.59
N LEU A 526 -30.55 1.02 0.65
CA LEU A 526 -31.02 0.85 -0.73
C LEU A 526 -32.24 -0.08 -0.82
N ALA A 527 -32.23 -1.19 -0.08
CA ALA A 527 -33.39 -2.09 0.02
C ALA A 527 -34.61 -1.36 0.58
N ALA A 528 -34.47 -0.63 1.69
CA ALA A 528 -35.58 0.12 2.29
C ALA A 528 -36.11 1.23 1.36
N ARG A 529 -35.23 1.94 0.63
CA ARG A 529 -35.67 2.94 -0.37
C ARG A 529 -36.44 2.31 -1.53
N ALA A 530 -36.07 1.10 -1.96
CA ALA A 530 -36.80 0.35 -2.98
C ALA A 530 -38.16 -0.13 -2.46
N ILE A 531 -38.20 -0.75 -1.27
CA ILE A 531 -39.43 -1.24 -0.61
C ILE A 531 -40.44 -0.11 -0.41
N HIS A 532 -39.99 1.06 0.08
CA HIS A 532 -40.85 2.20 0.38
C HIS A 532 -41.00 3.20 -0.79
N ASN A 533 -40.51 2.89 -1.99
CA ASN A 533 -40.59 3.75 -3.18
C ASN A 533 -40.09 5.20 -2.96
N ILE A 534 -38.97 5.35 -2.22
CA ILE A 534 -38.41 6.65 -1.85
C ILE A 534 -37.45 7.14 -2.94
N PHE A 535 -37.98 7.87 -3.91
CA PHE A 535 -37.21 8.42 -5.03
C PHE A 535 -36.55 9.79 -4.75
N ARG A 536 -37.02 10.53 -3.73
CA ARG A 536 -36.47 11.86 -3.39
C ARG A 536 -35.08 11.73 -2.77
N MET A 537 -34.10 12.46 -3.31
CA MET A 537 -32.75 12.58 -2.75
C MET A 537 -32.39 14.05 -2.59
N THR A 538 -31.63 14.38 -1.55
CA THR A 538 -31.20 15.76 -1.28
C THR A 538 -29.76 15.95 -1.76
N GLU A 539 -29.58 16.73 -2.82
CA GLU A 539 -28.27 17.12 -3.34
C GLU A 539 -27.58 18.15 -2.42
N SER A 540 -26.26 18.06 -2.31
CA SER A 540 -25.41 18.94 -1.49
C SER A 540 -23.97 18.92 -2.03
N HIS A 541 -23.24 20.01 -1.81
CA HIS A 541 -21.80 20.07 -2.05
C HIS A 541 -21.05 19.58 -0.79
N LEU A 542 -20.36 18.45 -0.89
CA LEU A 542 -19.47 17.94 0.14
C LEU A 542 -18.08 18.57 -0.01
N LEU A 543 -17.70 19.45 0.91
CA LEU A 543 -16.35 19.99 1.02
C LEU A 543 -15.53 19.19 2.03
N VAL A 544 -14.41 18.62 1.58
CA VAL A 544 -13.41 17.92 2.40
C VAL A 544 -12.27 18.87 2.72
N THR A 545 -12.00 19.09 4.01
CA THR A 545 -10.81 19.83 4.49
C THR A 545 -9.99 19.02 5.49
N CYS A 546 -8.80 19.49 5.89
CA CYS A 546 -8.00 18.80 6.91
C CYS A 546 -8.62 18.84 8.32
N GLU A 547 -9.67 19.64 8.56
CA GLU A 547 -10.38 19.73 9.83
C GLU A 547 -11.72 18.99 9.86
N CYS A 548 -12.46 19.00 8.74
CA CYS A 548 -13.86 18.59 8.73
C CYS A 548 -14.39 18.27 7.34
N LEU A 549 -15.51 17.55 7.30
CA LEU A 549 -16.38 17.41 6.15
C LEU A 549 -17.56 18.38 6.31
N LYS A 550 -17.82 19.25 5.33
CA LYS A 550 -18.98 20.16 5.33
C LYS A 550 -19.95 19.77 4.22
N LEU A 551 -21.24 19.68 4.52
CA LEU A 551 -22.29 19.63 3.49
C LEU A 551 -22.86 21.03 3.31
N ILE A 552 -22.73 21.56 2.10
CA ILE A 552 -23.11 22.92 1.73
C ILE A 552 -24.31 22.85 0.78
N ASP A 553 -25.27 23.74 0.99
CA ASP A 553 -26.42 23.92 0.11
C ASP A 553 -25.97 24.49 -1.26
N PRO A 554 -26.25 23.83 -2.39
CA PRO A 554 -25.78 24.29 -3.69
C PRO A 554 -26.44 25.61 -4.15
N GLN A 555 -27.63 25.93 -3.63
CA GLN A 555 -28.38 27.14 -3.99
C GLN A 555 -28.04 28.31 -3.07
N THR A 556 -27.97 28.08 -1.75
CA THR A 556 -27.76 29.16 -0.77
C THR A 556 -26.30 29.33 -0.33
N GLN A 557 -25.41 28.38 -0.68
CA GLN A 557 -24.02 28.30 -0.20
C GLN A 557 -23.87 28.23 1.34
N VAL A 558 -24.96 28.00 2.07
CA VAL A 558 -24.95 27.82 3.53
C VAL A 558 -24.46 26.42 3.87
N THR A 559 -23.54 26.30 4.84
CA THR A 559 -23.16 25.00 5.40
C THR A 559 -24.32 24.44 6.21
N ARG A 560 -24.94 23.36 5.72
CA ARG A 560 -26.05 22.65 6.37
C ARG A 560 -25.58 21.76 7.53
N LEU A 561 -24.45 21.07 7.36
CA LEU A 561 -23.87 20.19 8.39
C LEU A 561 -22.33 20.24 8.34
N ARG A 562 -21.68 20.11 9.50
CA ARG A 562 -20.22 20.03 9.66
C ARG A 562 -19.85 18.83 10.52
N PHE A 563 -19.10 17.89 9.96
CA PHE A 563 -18.59 16.69 10.63
C PHE A 563 -17.09 16.86 10.93
N PRO A 564 -16.66 16.92 12.20
CA PRO A 564 -15.23 16.99 12.54
C PRO A 564 -14.50 15.75 12.02
N LEU A 565 -13.34 15.93 11.37
CA LEU A 565 -12.59 14.83 10.76
C LEU A 565 -12.08 13.82 11.81
N SER A 566 -11.84 14.30 13.03
CA SER A 566 -11.52 13.48 14.22
C SER A 566 -12.67 12.58 14.68
N SER A 567 -13.93 12.89 14.33
CA SER A 567 -15.11 12.09 14.64
C SER A 567 -15.44 11.07 13.54
N VAL A 568 -14.88 11.21 12.35
CA VAL A 568 -15.07 10.24 11.24
C VAL A 568 -14.20 9.02 11.52
N ALA A 569 -14.80 7.90 11.92
CA ALA A 569 -14.09 6.65 12.20
C ALA A 569 -13.63 5.98 10.90
N LEU A 570 -14.59 5.59 10.06
CA LEU A 570 -14.39 4.85 8.80
C LEU A 570 -14.99 5.63 7.62
N CYS A 571 -14.48 5.40 6.42
CA CYS A 571 -15.02 5.89 5.15
C CYS A 571 -14.74 4.83 4.08
N ALA A 572 -15.73 4.48 3.25
CA ALA A 572 -15.60 3.47 2.21
C ALA A 572 -16.54 3.76 1.02
N SER A 573 -16.07 3.44 -0.19
CA SER A 573 -16.83 3.45 -1.44
C SER A 573 -17.31 2.04 -1.77
N HIS A 574 -18.50 1.92 -2.37
CA HIS A 574 -19.03 0.62 -2.77
C HIS A 574 -18.22 0.03 -3.94
N GLN A 575 -17.95 -1.27 -3.88
CA GLN A 575 -17.00 -1.95 -4.77
C GLN A 575 -17.49 -1.98 -6.23
N GLU A 576 -18.75 -2.35 -6.45
CA GLU A 576 -19.35 -2.42 -7.79
C GLU A 576 -19.92 -1.06 -8.25
N ASN A 577 -20.81 -0.46 -7.45
CA ASN A 577 -21.37 0.85 -7.75
C ASN A 577 -20.44 1.98 -7.25
N LYS A 578 -19.46 2.34 -8.09
CA LYS A 578 -18.49 3.43 -7.84
C LYS A 578 -19.12 4.78 -7.46
N ARG A 579 -20.42 5.00 -7.69
CA ARG A 579 -21.10 6.24 -7.29
C ARG A 579 -21.48 6.24 -5.81
N LEU A 580 -21.51 5.11 -5.11
CA LEU A 580 -21.88 5.05 -3.70
C LEU A 580 -20.66 5.16 -2.78
N PHE A 581 -20.79 5.97 -1.73
CA PHE A 581 -19.84 5.99 -0.62
C PHE A 581 -20.57 6.27 0.70
N GLY A 582 -19.90 5.95 1.80
CA GLY A 582 -20.42 6.22 3.14
C GLY A 582 -19.30 6.40 4.15
N PHE A 583 -19.64 6.99 5.29
CA PHE A 583 -18.72 7.16 6.41
C PHE A 583 -19.42 6.99 7.76
N VAL A 584 -18.65 6.52 8.74
CA VAL A 584 -19.11 6.25 10.10
C VAL A 584 -18.65 7.38 11.02
N LEU A 585 -19.59 8.02 11.70
CA LEU A 585 -19.35 9.12 12.63
C LEU A 585 -19.53 8.64 14.08
N LYS A 586 -18.49 8.78 14.91
CA LYS A 586 -18.54 8.56 16.37
C LYS A 586 -18.89 9.86 17.09
N THR A 587 -20.05 9.92 17.73
CA THR A 587 -20.51 11.13 18.43
C THR A 587 -20.29 11.00 19.94
N ALA A 588 -19.51 11.91 20.53
CA ALA A 588 -19.17 11.85 21.96
C ALA A 588 -20.31 12.28 22.91
N GLY A 589 -21.35 12.94 22.40
CA GLY A 589 -22.41 13.58 23.20
C GLY A 589 -23.73 12.80 23.31
N GLY A 590 -24.01 11.86 22.41
CA GLY A 590 -25.21 11.02 22.47
C GLY A 590 -24.95 9.79 23.34
N ARG A 591 -25.65 9.68 24.48
CA ARG A 591 -25.62 8.48 25.34
C ARG A 591 -27.02 7.89 25.47
N VAL A 592 -27.21 6.73 24.87
CA VAL A 592 -28.21 5.74 25.30
C VAL A 592 -27.41 4.63 26.00
N ASP A 593 -27.79 4.26 27.21
CA ASP A 593 -27.13 3.25 28.07
C ASP A 593 -25.60 3.38 28.21
N GLY A 594 -25.08 4.61 28.10
CA GLY A 594 -23.67 4.93 28.32
C GLY A 594 -22.70 4.55 27.17
N ARG A 595 -23.20 4.04 26.04
CA ARG A 595 -22.39 3.78 24.84
C ARG A 595 -22.38 4.99 23.89
N PRO A 596 -21.31 5.23 23.13
CA PRO A 596 -21.25 6.33 22.16
C PRO A 596 -22.09 6.01 20.92
N VAL A 597 -23.12 6.82 20.67
CA VAL A 597 -23.95 6.71 19.46
C VAL A 597 -23.06 6.88 18.22
N THR A 598 -23.11 5.87 17.35
CA THR A 598 -22.31 5.80 16.13
C THR A 598 -23.23 5.68 14.93
N VAL A 599 -23.14 6.64 14.00
CA VAL A 599 -24.06 6.74 12.86
C VAL A 599 -23.29 6.55 11.56
N CYS A 600 -23.77 5.68 10.68
CA CYS A 600 -23.26 5.54 9.32
C CYS A 600 -24.13 6.38 8.37
N TYR A 601 -23.51 7.27 7.59
CA TYR A 601 -24.14 8.11 6.58
C TYR A 601 -23.77 7.59 5.19
N VAL A 602 -24.76 7.49 4.28
CA VAL A 602 -24.58 6.96 2.92
C VAL A 602 -25.06 7.97 1.87
N PHE A 603 -24.27 8.11 0.81
CA PHE A 603 -24.45 9.10 -0.24
C PHE A 603 -24.20 8.50 -1.65
N GLU A 604 -24.85 9.11 -2.65
CA GLU A 604 -24.55 8.94 -4.07
C GLU A 604 -23.73 10.13 -4.58
N SER A 605 -22.55 9.89 -5.13
CA SER A 605 -21.69 10.86 -5.83
C SER A 605 -22.12 11.02 -7.29
N ASN A 606 -21.92 12.21 -7.86
CA ASN A 606 -22.00 12.41 -9.31
C ASN A 606 -20.78 11.85 -10.07
N ASN A 607 -19.68 11.55 -9.38
CA ASN A 607 -18.42 11.11 -9.97
C ASN A 607 -18.04 9.73 -9.40
N ASP A 608 -16.83 9.60 -8.86
CA ASP A 608 -16.37 8.38 -8.17
C ASP A 608 -16.36 8.63 -6.65
N GLY A 609 -16.92 7.70 -5.88
CA GLY A 609 -16.91 7.70 -4.41
C GLY A 609 -15.53 7.36 -3.85
N GLU A 610 -14.73 6.59 -4.59
CA GLU A 610 -13.34 6.22 -4.22
C GLU A 610 -12.49 7.48 -4.03
N LYS A 611 -12.61 8.45 -4.95
CA LYS A 611 -11.94 9.76 -4.88
C LYS A 611 -12.31 10.58 -3.63
N ILE A 612 -13.54 10.40 -3.11
CA ILE A 612 -13.98 11.04 -1.87
C ILE A 612 -13.32 10.36 -0.68
N CYS A 613 -13.29 9.02 -0.66
CA CYS A 613 -12.60 8.24 0.35
C CYS A 613 -11.10 8.55 0.40
N ASP A 614 -10.43 8.64 -0.76
CA ASP A 614 -9.02 9.04 -0.89
C ASP A 614 -8.78 10.44 -0.33
N SER A 615 -9.65 11.39 -0.65
CA SER A 615 -9.56 12.78 -0.16
C SER A 615 -9.72 12.85 1.36
N VAL A 616 -10.63 12.05 1.93
CA VAL A 616 -10.80 11.92 3.40
C VAL A 616 -9.59 11.22 4.04
N GLY A 617 -9.00 10.23 3.37
CA GLY A 617 -7.78 9.55 3.80
C GLY A 617 -6.58 10.50 3.83
N LEU A 618 -6.36 11.25 2.76
CA LEU A 618 -5.32 12.27 2.64
C LEU A 618 -5.52 13.38 3.68
N ALA A 619 -6.75 13.86 3.87
CA ALA A 619 -7.09 14.83 4.93
C ALA A 619 -6.67 14.33 6.32
N LYS A 620 -6.96 13.06 6.64
CA LYS A 620 -6.57 12.43 7.92
C LYS A 620 -5.05 12.30 8.05
N GLN A 621 -4.34 11.95 6.98
CA GLN A 621 -2.88 11.88 6.99
C GLN A 621 -2.23 13.25 7.25
N ILE A 622 -2.70 14.30 6.56
CA ILE A 622 -2.22 15.68 6.74
C ILE A 622 -2.48 16.15 8.19
N ALA A 623 -3.69 15.94 8.71
CA ALA A 623 -4.04 16.29 10.08
C ALA A 623 -3.15 15.57 11.12
N LEU A 624 -2.87 14.28 10.90
CA LEU A 624 -2.06 13.46 11.80
C LEU A 624 -0.56 13.81 11.73
N HIS A 625 -0.05 14.24 10.57
CA HIS A 625 1.31 14.77 10.45
C HIS A 625 1.43 16.11 11.20
N SER A 626 0.50 17.04 10.97
CA SER A 626 0.44 18.34 11.66
C SER A 626 0.37 18.19 13.19
N GLU A 627 -0.44 17.25 13.70
CA GLU A 627 -0.49 16.87 15.11
C GLU A 627 0.86 16.37 15.65
N ARG A 628 1.59 15.54 14.88
CA ARG A 628 2.90 15.02 15.26
C ARG A 628 3.96 16.11 15.30
N ASP A 629 4.00 16.99 14.29
CA ASP A 629 4.93 18.12 14.24
C ASP A 629 4.69 19.10 15.38
N ARG A 630 3.42 19.40 15.70
CA ARG A 630 3.07 20.25 16.85
C ARG A 630 3.54 19.63 18.17
N LYS A 631 3.35 18.31 18.36
CA LYS A 631 3.82 17.57 19.55
C LYS A 631 5.35 17.49 19.61
N ALA A 632 6.04 17.31 18.49
CA ALA A 632 7.50 17.30 18.42
C ALA A 632 8.10 18.68 18.74
N THR A 633 7.52 19.74 18.18
CA THR A 633 7.92 21.13 18.44
C THR A 633 7.69 21.52 19.91
N GLN A 634 6.59 21.07 20.51
CA GLN A 634 6.32 21.28 21.94
C GLN A 634 7.30 20.50 22.82
N LYS A 635 7.57 19.21 22.55
CA LYS A 635 8.59 18.43 23.26
C LYS A 635 9.98 19.06 23.16
N ARG A 636 10.36 19.59 21.99
CA ARG A 636 11.64 20.29 21.80
C ARG A 636 11.72 21.55 22.66
N ARG A 637 10.68 22.39 22.66
CA ARG A 637 10.59 23.57 23.54
C ARG A 637 10.63 23.22 25.04
N GLU A 638 10.09 22.08 25.44
CA GLU A 638 10.17 21.59 26.83
C GLU A 638 11.57 21.07 27.18
N LEU A 639 12.24 20.36 26.26
CA LEU A 639 13.64 19.92 26.39
C LEU A 639 14.62 21.10 26.47
N ASP A 640 14.44 22.12 25.63
CA ASP A 640 15.31 23.30 25.62
C ASP A 640 15.16 24.09 26.93
N LYS A 641 13.93 24.28 27.44
CA LYS A 641 13.67 24.85 28.78
C LYS A 641 14.21 24.00 29.93
N ALA A 642 14.26 22.68 29.79
CA ALA A 642 14.84 21.80 30.79
C ALA A 642 16.38 21.93 30.83
N LYS A 643 17.03 22.00 29.66
CA LYS A 643 18.46 22.27 29.53
C LYS A 643 18.86 23.64 30.08
N GLU A 644 18.08 24.67 29.78
CA GLU A 644 18.28 26.04 30.30
C GLU A 644 18.26 26.05 31.83
N LYS A 645 17.25 25.42 32.46
CA LYS A 645 17.18 25.25 33.92
C LYS A 645 18.33 24.42 34.50
N GLN A 646 18.78 23.38 33.79
CA GLN A 646 19.89 22.55 34.23
C GLN A 646 21.22 23.32 34.15
N GLN A 647 21.41 24.15 33.13
CA GLN A 647 22.55 25.05 32.98
C GLN A 647 22.55 26.12 34.08
N GLU A 648 21.41 26.76 34.35
CA GLU A 648 21.28 27.69 35.48
C GLU A 648 21.62 27.04 36.84
N GLN A 649 21.23 25.79 37.06
CA GLN A 649 21.58 25.06 38.29
C GLN A 649 23.09 24.78 38.36
N LEU A 650 23.70 24.39 37.24
CA LEU A 650 25.13 24.11 37.15
C LEU A 650 25.98 25.37 37.38
N ASP A 651 25.54 26.51 36.85
CA ASP A 651 26.24 27.79 37.01
C ASP A 651 26.02 28.38 38.42
N LYS A 652 24.85 28.17 39.03
CA LYS A 652 24.63 28.43 40.48
C LYS A 652 25.54 27.55 41.34
N GLN A 653 25.73 26.28 40.98
CA GLN A 653 26.60 25.37 41.72
C GLN A 653 28.08 25.78 41.63
N LYS A 654 28.57 26.17 40.45
CA LYS A 654 29.92 26.75 40.26
C LYS A 654 30.11 28.05 41.03
N GLN A 655 29.09 28.91 41.10
CA GLN A 655 29.18 30.14 41.88
C GLN A 655 29.28 29.83 43.38
N ILE A 656 28.49 28.89 43.89
CA ILE A 656 28.59 28.43 45.29
C ILE A 656 29.97 27.83 45.58
N GLU A 657 30.53 27.03 44.67
CA GLU A 657 31.87 26.45 44.80
C GLU A 657 32.96 27.54 44.87
N LYS A 658 32.87 28.55 44.00
CA LYS A 658 33.78 29.70 43.99
C LYS A 658 33.66 30.54 45.27
N ASP A 659 32.44 30.80 45.74
CA ASP A 659 32.19 31.52 46.99
C ASP A 659 32.75 30.74 48.20
N LEU A 660 32.71 29.40 48.15
CA LEU A 660 33.25 28.51 49.19
C LEU A 660 34.78 28.45 49.17
N GLU A 661 35.42 28.49 47.99
CA GLU A 661 36.87 28.67 47.87
C GLU A 661 37.32 30.03 48.41
N GLU A 662 36.59 31.10 48.12
CA GLU A 662 36.90 32.45 48.59
C GLU A 662 36.74 32.58 50.11
N GLN A 663 35.66 32.02 50.68
CA GLN A 663 35.51 31.83 52.14
C GLN A 663 36.69 31.07 52.74
N SER A 664 37.11 29.97 52.10
CA SER A 664 38.22 29.13 52.57
C SER A 664 39.56 29.88 52.54
N ARG A 665 39.81 30.70 51.51
CA ARG A 665 40.98 31.58 51.42
C ARG A 665 40.97 32.66 52.51
N LEU A 666 39.81 33.25 52.80
CA LEU A 666 39.66 34.27 53.85
C LEU A 666 39.88 33.68 55.25
N ILE A 667 39.37 32.47 55.52
CA ILE A 667 39.61 31.75 56.79
C ILE A 667 41.09 31.38 56.95
N ALA A 668 41.75 30.95 55.88
CA ALA A 668 43.20 30.70 55.89
C ALA A 668 44.02 31.99 56.14
N ALA A 669 43.61 33.13 55.57
CA ALA A 669 44.26 34.42 55.80
C ALA A 669 44.06 34.96 57.23
N SER A 670 42.94 34.63 57.88
CA SER A 670 42.65 35.02 59.28
C SER A 670 43.47 34.24 60.32
N SER A 671 44.22 33.21 59.93
CA SER A 671 44.70 32.16 60.83
C SER A 671 46.23 32.08 60.94
N ARG A 672 46.92 33.20 61.26
CA ARG A 672 48.32 33.17 61.75
C ARG A 672 48.72 34.41 62.58
N PRO A 673 49.24 34.25 63.82
CA PRO A 673 49.86 35.33 64.58
C PRO A 673 51.27 35.63 64.05
N GLY A 674 51.81 36.82 64.36
CA GLY A 674 52.97 37.38 63.65
C GLY A 674 54.32 37.42 64.38
N GLN A 675 55.26 38.09 63.69
CA GLN A 675 56.58 38.59 64.14
C GLN A 675 57.78 37.59 64.14
N PRO A 676 59.05 38.08 64.00
CA PRO A 676 59.75 37.85 62.71
C PRO A 676 61.27 37.52 62.77
N ALA A 677 61.87 37.45 61.57
CA ALA A 677 63.27 37.81 61.20
C ALA A 677 64.39 36.73 61.22
N ALA A 678 65.42 37.05 60.42
CA ALA A 678 66.77 36.47 60.27
C ALA A 678 67.00 35.31 59.27
N ASP A 679 67.61 35.69 58.14
CA ASP A 679 68.67 35.06 57.32
C ASP A 679 69.00 33.55 57.42
N GLY A 680 69.13 32.91 56.25
CA GLY A 680 69.73 31.58 56.09
C GLY A 680 69.81 31.13 54.62
N GLN A 681 71.01 31.12 54.05
CA GLN A 681 71.30 30.75 52.65
C GLN A 681 71.49 29.22 52.50
N PHE A 682 71.36 28.69 51.25
CA PHE A 682 72.04 27.52 50.64
C PHE A 682 71.16 26.38 50.03
N LEU A 683 71.22 26.22 48.69
CA LEU A 683 71.17 25.02 47.80
C LEU A 683 70.18 23.82 48.05
N VAL A 684 69.65 23.06 47.06
CA VAL A 684 69.65 23.09 45.55
C VAL A 684 68.74 21.96 44.98
N LEU A 685 68.43 21.98 43.66
CA LEU A 685 67.88 20.89 42.80
C LEU A 685 66.40 20.46 43.06
N SER A 686 65.56 20.06 42.09
CA SER A 686 65.70 19.86 40.63
C SER A 686 64.33 19.81 39.91
N ASN A 687 64.30 20.12 38.60
CA ASN A 687 63.36 19.65 37.54
C ASN A 687 61.83 19.93 37.67
N SER A 688 61.06 20.20 36.59
CA SER A 688 61.34 20.48 35.17
C SER A 688 60.10 21.14 34.50
N GLN A 689 60.35 22.00 33.49
CA GLN A 689 59.62 22.22 32.20
C GLN A 689 58.09 21.98 32.11
N SER A 690 57.27 22.79 31.41
CA SER A 690 57.56 23.74 30.32
C SER A 690 56.45 24.79 30.11
N GLU A 691 56.84 26.04 29.85
CA GLU A 691 56.08 27.04 29.05
C GLU A 691 56.19 26.63 27.56
N ASP A 692 55.24 26.82 26.63
CA ASP A 692 54.23 27.87 26.37
C ASP A 692 54.81 29.14 25.70
N SER A 693 54.37 29.42 24.47
CA SER A 693 54.65 30.62 23.62
C SER A 693 54.09 30.36 22.19
N ASP A 694 53.56 31.33 21.44
CA ASP A 694 53.22 32.74 21.70
C ASP A 694 52.16 33.23 20.66
N ALA A 695 51.70 34.48 20.81
CA ALA A 695 50.86 35.26 19.87
C ALA A 695 51.59 35.56 18.52
N GLY A 696 51.00 36.22 17.51
CA GLY A 696 49.70 36.89 17.39
C GLY A 696 49.48 37.53 16.01
N GLU A 697 48.43 38.36 15.92
CA GLU A 697 47.96 39.34 14.89
C GLU A 697 48.87 39.70 13.69
N GLU A 698 48.38 39.97 12.45
CA GLU A 698 47.39 40.99 12.04
C GLU A 698 46.82 40.71 10.61
N GLY A 699 45.74 41.39 10.20
CA GLY A 699 45.39 41.51 8.76
C GLY A 699 43.93 41.87 8.40
N GLN A 700 43.63 43.16 8.22
CA GLN A 700 42.30 43.66 7.78
C GLN A 700 42.03 43.49 6.27
N LYS A 701 40.75 43.34 5.85
CA LYS A 701 39.98 44.40 5.12
C LYS A 701 38.56 44.02 4.67
N LYS A 702 37.63 44.96 4.95
CA LYS A 702 36.46 45.46 4.17
C LYS A 702 35.50 44.47 3.45
N GLY A 703 34.20 44.78 3.55
CA GLY A 703 33.14 44.27 2.67
C GLY A 703 32.27 45.41 2.09
N GLU A 704 31.24 45.04 1.34
CA GLU A 704 30.09 45.81 0.84
C GLU A 704 29.13 44.77 0.21
N SER A 705 27.84 44.69 0.55
CA SER A 705 26.67 45.43 0.01
C SER A 705 25.70 44.44 -0.66
N GLU A 706 24.49 44.90 -1.01
CA GLU A 706 23.28 44.10 -1.30
C GLU A 706 23.25 43.47 -2.71
N ALA A 707 22.72 42.24 -2.80
CA ALA A 707 21.90 41.71 -3.91
C ALA A 707 21.21 40.39 -3.49
#